data_AF-A0A4Q0ZV06-F1
#
_entry.id   AF-A0A4Q0ZV06-F1
#
_cell.length_a   1.000
_cell.length_b   1.000
_cell.length_c   1.000
_cell.angle_alpha   90.00
_cell.angle_beta   90.00
_cell.angle_gamma   90.00
#
_symmetry.space_group_name_H-M   'P 1'
#
loop_
_entity.id
_entity.type
_entity.pdbx_description
1 polymer ?
#
loop_
_entity_poly.entity_id
_entity_poly.type
_entity_poly.pdbx_seq_one_letter_code
_entity_poly.pdbx_strand_id
1 'polypeptide(L)'
;MKNKKLLIILFSILSIYSIIGFIAIPMILKPKLIEIINQNITKKATLEKIRFNPFTFHVTLRNFKIKDKDKTIISFGKLYVDFSLFKSIDKKHIRFAYIELEDPVINIIENEDSKINIINMIKTTSKKQKETNTKDDNSNIINFLISKTELENATINYTKLSKTEPFSIKLKNLNYILYDLGSFKNMTASQTLHTIINENTSLDMKGGFRLTPLQIYGNISLKQLKPYEILPYKKNMLNFQINKDANIDLNLGYQVNMNKELKVKIQKLNLDVKNINITQNNKSQIKLKNFNLKNLALYYPQQKVNINSVNLNDFYSNVIINKDKSINLQTLVKEQESKLKKKKETTTTKTKPWNINIKNINLNNTNLAYSNKISSDNLEIANLNINTKNLEFKNNNLYLKSFNIKDPKITYKNKKNLLYATIDKANLDINNFNFKNNNIYLDKAFLNNKSLNFNDKKNHLKANISNLNISANNISKQNNDIDIKQLTLNKKFFAFIDKNKNQFQAKNLNVIVKNLAYKNNILSLKESIVKNPYVSISLAKKDNTKQTNNKTKKDSTQVTKKDSKEGLVLNLGPMKISNAKLLFEDKNLPIPFKTLISKLNGAFSELNSSNLKPATFNVEGKVNKYGYTKITGLINEQNIKELTDVNMIFKNIAIKNFTPYSSKFVGREIANGKLDLDLKYNIKKSNLKAKNKIIISNIRLGKEVKSKDAVSLPLELAIALLENKDGVIDLDIPITGNVDDPQFAIAPIVWHAFTNLIIKAVSSPFNLLASLLGIEPDKIKSIDFIFAEHRLLDSEKEALDNIAKILIKRPNLAIKINPAITKEDKAKLQELKAEKLINDKMKNSVEKNKYQVALESIYLSYKDSKNLDEIKKLFINDDEKLDITEYLKYLKNKISLKQNITKESIQELTNARIKNIKDYLIIGKKISNNKIIIEKQKTNDTNKNFTKYELEVSVAKK
;
A
#
# COMPACT_ATOMS: atom_id res chain seq x y z
N MET A 1 18.16 -2.58 -122.76
CA MET A 1 19.29 -1.80 -122.21
C MET A 1 18.93 -0.79 -121.10
N LYS A 2 17.67 -0.33 -120.93
CA LYS A 2 17.29 0.64 -119.88
C LYS A 2 17.41 0.12 -118.43
N ASN A 3 17.17 -1.19 -118.18
CA ASN A 3 17.19 -1.75 -116.82
C ASN A 3 18.59 -1.90 -116.19
N LYS A 4 19.65 -2.12 -116.99
CA LYS A 4 21.04 -2.19 -116.48
C LYS A 4 21.56 -0.83 -115.99
N LYS A 5 21.24 0.27 -116.67
CA LYS A 5 21.62 1.63 -116.23
C LYS A 5 20.92 2.03 -114.93
N LEU A 6 19.63 1.70 -114.78
CA LEU A 6 18.87 1.96 -113.56
C LEU A 6 19.45 1.20 -112.35
N LEU A 7 19.82 -0.06 -112.53
CA LEU A 7 20.47 -0.89 -111.51
C LEU A 7 21.83 -0.34 -111.08
N ILE A 8 22.65 0.12 -112.03
CA ILE A 8 23.95 0.75 -111.73
C ILE A 8 23.73 2.08 -110.98
N ILE A 9 22.76 2.92 -111.40
CA ILE A 9 22.44 4.18 -110.71
C ILE A 9 21.95 3.92 -109.28
N LEU A 10 21.03 2.97 -109.08
CA LEU A 10 20.55 2.57 -107.76
C LEU A 10 21.69 2.03 -106.89
N PHE A 11 22.57 1.19 -107.45
CA PHE A 11 23.74 0.67 -106.73
C PHE A 11 24.75 1.77 -106.38
N SER A 12 25.00 2.73 -107.29
CA SER A 12 25.85 3.89 -107.02
C SER A 12 25.26 4.80 -105.95
N ILE A 13 23.95 5.10 -106.01
CA ILE A 13 23.24 5.89 -104.99
C ILE A 13 23.29 5.16 -103.64
N LEU A 14 23.05 3.85 -103.61
CA LEU A 14 23.11 3.04 -102.39
C LEU A 14 24.54 2.97 -101.82
N SER A 15 25.56 2.87 -102.68
CA SER A 15 26.97 2.86 -102.30
C SER A 15 27.41 4.21 -101.75
N ILE A 16 27.05 5.31 -102.43
CA ILE A 16 27.27 6.69 -101.97
C ILE A 16 26.56 6.92 -100.64
N TYR A 17 25.29 6.52 -100.52
CA TYR A 17 24.52 6.61 -99.27
C TYR A 17 25.16 5.80 -98.14
N SER A 18 25.68 4.61 -98.43
CA SER A 18 26.40 3.77 -97.46
C SER A 18 27.72 4.41 -97.02
N ILE A 19 28.53 4.94 -97.95
CA ILE A 19 29.79 5.64 -97.63
C ILE A 19 29.51 6.90 -96.81
N ILE A 20 28.52 7.70 -97.23
CA ILE A 20 28.09 8.89 -96.48
C ILE A 20 27.65 8.50 -95.07
N GLY A 21 26.80 7.48 -94.93
CA GLY A 21 26.26 7.07 -93.64
C GLY A 21 27.27 6.42 -92.70
N PHE A 22 28.05 5.44 -93.17
CA PHE A 22 28.99 4.69 -92.32
C PHE A 22 30.33 5.38 -92.09
N ILE A 23 30.76 6.29 -92.99
CA ILE A 23 32.07 6.96 -92.91
C ILE A 23 31.90 8.46 -92.67
N ALA A 24 31.24 9.17 -93.59
CA ALA A 24 31.19 10.64 -93.53
C ALA A 24 30.42 11.16 -92.30
N ILE A 25 29.25 10.59 -92.00
CA ILE A 25 28.45 10.99 -90.84
C ILE A 25 29.24 10.78 -89.53
N PRO A 26 29.79 9.60 -89.20
CA PRO A 26 30.66 9.43 -88.03
C PRO A 26 31.84 10.40 -87.95
N MET A 27 32.50 10.68 -89.09
CA MET A 27 33.66 11.58 -89.18
C MET A 27 33.28 13.04 -88.88
N ILE A 28 32.09 13.49 -89.31
CA ILE A 28 31.57 14.85 -89.06
C ILE A 28 30.94 14.96 -87.66
N LEU A 29 30.16 13.95 -87.27
CA LEU A 29 29.34 13.97 -86.07
C LEU A 29 30.20 13.89 -84.81
N LYS A 30 31.31 13.15 -84.80
CA LYS A 30 32.23 13.06 -83.65
C LYS A 30 32.77 14.43 -83.21
N PRO A 31 33.51 15.20 -84.04
CA PRO A 31 34.05 16.50 -83.63
C PRO A 31 32.93 17.50 -83.33
N LYS A 32 31.85 17.51 -84.12
CA LYS A 32 30.74 18.45 -83.90
C LYS A 32 30.00 18.19 -82.58
N LEU A 33 29.77 16.92 -82.23
CA LEU A 33 29.14 16.56 -80.95
C LEU A 33 30.02 17.00 -79.77
N ILE A 34 31.33 16.77 -79.84
CA ILE A 34 32.29 17.20 -78.80
C ILE A 34 32.32 18.73 -78.70
N GLU A 35 32.33 19.43 -79.84
CA GLU A 35 32.29 20.90 -79.92
C GLU A 35 31.03 21.44 -79.24
N ILE A 36 29.85 20.92 -79.60
CA ILE A 36 28.56 21.32 -79.01
C ILE A 36 28.55 21.08 -77.51
N ILE A 37 29.04 19.91 -77.05
CA ILE A 37 29.10 19.61 -75.61
C ILE A 37 30.02 20.62 -74.93
N ASN A 38 31.27 20.80 -75.38
CA ASN A 38 32.26 21.71 -74.79
C ASN A 38 31.86 23.20 -74.86
N GLN A 39 31.05 23.60 -75.85
CA GLN A 39 30.46 24.94 -75.91
C GLN A 39 29.48 25.16 -74.76
N ASN A 40 28.72 24.15 -74.38
CA ASN A 40 27.69 24.24 -73.34
C ASN A 40 28.19 23.86 -71.94
N ILE A 41 29.36 23.22 -71.81
CA ILE A 41 29.94 22.87 -70.50
C ILE A 41 31.24 23.61 -70.19
N THR A 42 31.54 23.80 -68.90
CA THR A 42 32.78 24.42 -68.39
C THR A 42 33.98 23.46 -68.35
N LYS A 43 33.76 22.17 -68.60
CA LYS A 43 34.75 21.08 -68.52
C LYS A 43 35.06 20.49 -69.90
N LYS A 44 36.03 19.56 -69.99
CA LYS A 44 36.40 18.91 -71.26
C LYS A 44 35.72 17.55 -71.41
N ALA A 45 34.97 17.37 -72.49
CA ALA A 45 34.42 16.10 -72.92
C ALA A 45 35.32 15.43 -73.98
N THR A 46 35.42 14.11 -73.91
CA THR A 46 36.12 13.26 -74.88
C THR A 46 35.22 12.10 -75.29
N LEU A 47 35.28 11.71 -76.56
CA LEU A 47 34.58 10.55 -77.11
C LEU A 47 35.55 9.75 -77.98
N GLU A 48 35.65 8.44 -77.76
CA GLU A 48 36.59 7.60 -78.51
C GLU A 48 36.06 7.24 -79.89
N LYS A 49 34.82 6.74 -79.97
CA LYS A 49 34.26 6.22 -81.21
C LYS A 49 32.76 6.54 -81.33
N ILE A 50 32.34 6.90 -82.53
CA ILE A 50 30.94 7.00 -82.93
C ILE A 50 30.71 6.08 -84.13
N ARG A 51 29.58 5.38 -84.14
CA ARG A 51 29.10 4.59 -85.28
C ARG A 51 27.66 5.01 -85.58
N PHE A 52 27.35 5.13 -86.86
CA PHE A 52 26.01 5.38 -87.35
C PHE A 52 25.71 4.36 -88.44
N ASN A 53 24.53 3.73 -88.37
CA ASN A 53 24.04 2.87 -89.44
C ASN A 53 22.90 3.62 -90.16
N PRO A 54 23.07 4.04 -91.41
CA PRO A 54 22.08 4.86 -92.12
C PRO A 54 20.79 4.11 -92.47
N PHE A 55 20.82 2.78 -92.59
CA PHE A 55 19.66 1.97 -92.95
C PHE A 55 18.73 1.70 -91.76
N THR A 56 19.31 1.61 -90.56
CA THR A 56 18.59 1.32 -89.32
C THR A 56 18.46 2.53 -88.41
N PHE A 57 19.18 3.62 -88.70
CA PHE A 57 19.29 4.82 -87.87
C PHE A 57 19.83 4.55 -86.45
N HIS A 58 20.55 3.45 -86.26
CA HIS A 58 21.22 3.15 -85.00
C HIS A 58 22.44 4.04 -84.82
N VAL A 59 22.55 4.67 -83.65
CA VAL A 59 23.74 5.44 -83.22
C VAL A 59 24.39 4.69 -82.07
N THR A 60 25.71 4.53 -82.11
CA THR A 60 26.49 4.00 -80.99
C THR A 60 27.66 4.92 -80.66
N LEU A 61 27.72 5.39 -79.42
CA LEU A 61 28.86 6.12 -78.86
C LEU A 61 29.63 5.19 -77.93
N ARG A 62 30.97 5.16 -78.00
CA ARG A 62 31.82 4.36 -77.10
C ARG A 62 32.83 5.22 -76.36
N ASN A 63 33.03 4.88 -75.08
CA ASN A 63 34.02 5.45 -74.17
C ASN A 63 33.95 6.98 -74.08
N PHE A 64 32.78 7.51 -73.74
CA PHE A 64 32.60 8.93 -73.46
C PHE A 64 33.06 9.26 -72.04
N LYS A 65 33.75 10.39 -71.88
CA LYS A 65 34.21 10.89 -70.57
C LYS A 65 34.13 12.40 -70.53
N ILE A 66 33.70 12.95 -69.40
CA ILE A 66 33.87 14.35 -69.02
C ILE A 66 34.81 14.39 -67.84
N LYS A 67 35.94 15.10 -68.00
CA LYS A 67 36.98 15.21 -66.97
C LYS A 67 37.06 16.62 -66.41
N ASP A 68 37.42 16.69 -65.14
CA ASP A 68 37.91 17.91 -64.49
C ASP A 68 39.33 17.65 -63.98
N LYS A 69 40.32 18.26 -64.65
CA LYS A 69 41.73 17.88 -64.57
C LYS A 69 41.87 16.37 -64.87
N ASP A 70 42.39 15.58 -63.92
CA ASP A 70 42.58 14.12 -64.07
C ASP A 70 41.42 13.28 -63.55
N LYS A 71 40.41 13.89 -62.90
CA LYS A 71 39.27 13.18 -62.32
C LYS A 71 38.11 13.09 -63.32
N THR A 72 37.57 11.89 -63.50
CA THR A 72 36.37 11.67 -64.33
C THR A 72 35.13 12.07 -63.54
N ILE A 73 34.28 12.95 -64.09
CA ILE A 73 33.01 13.35 -63.45
C ILE A 73 31.86 12.49 -63.96
N ILE A 74 31.73 12.38 -65.28
CA ILE A 74 30.72 11.58 -65.97
C ILE A 74 31.45 10.73 -67.00
N SER A 75 31.17 9.44 -67.08
CA SER A 75 31.60 8.59 -68.17
C SER A 75 30.59 7.51 -68.48
N PHE A 76 30.69 6.89 -69.66
CA PHE A 76 29.99 5.66 -70.00
C PHE A 76 30.78 4.83 -71.01
N GLY A 77 30.65 3.51 -70.95
CA GLY A 77 31.29 2.58 -71.88
C GLY A 77 30.61 2.59 -73.24
N LYS A 78 29.28 2.50 -73.28
CA LYS A 78 28.47 2.51 -74.50
C LYS A 78 27.18 3.30 -74.31
N LEU A 79 26.84 4.15 -75.26
CA LEU A 79 25.46 4.65 -75.46
C LEU A 79 24.98 4.13 -76.80
N TYR A 80 23.91 3.35 -76.81
CA TYR A 80 23.23 2.88 -78.01
C TYR A 80 21.84 3.49 -78.10
N VAL A 81 21.49 4.00 -79.28
CA VAL A 81 20.20 4.63 -79.56
C VAL A 81 19.64 4.07 -80.86
N ASP A 82 18.49 3.41 -80.78
CA ASP A 82 17.66 2.99 -81.90
C ASP A 82 16.54 4.02 -82.10
N PHE A 83 16.79 4.95 -83.03
CA PHE A 83 15.83 5.95 -83.44
C PHE A 83 14.97 5.43 -84.61
N SER A 84 13.69 5.22 -84.34
CA SER A 84 12.76 4.69 -85.34
C SER A 84 12.22 5.80 -86.26
N LEU A 85 13.06 6.38 -87.12
CA LEU A 85 12.72 7.54 -87.96
C LEU A 85 11.43 7.31 -88.78
N PHE A 86 11.35 6.23 -89.56
CA PHE A 86 10.19 5.96 -90.42
C PHE A 86 8.89 5.80 -89.62
N LYS A 87 8.94 5.11 -88.46
CA LYS A 87 7.78 4.99 -87.56
C LYS A 87 7.41 6.33 -86.93
N SER A 88 8.40 7.20 -86.67
CA SER A 88 8.16 8.52 -86.10
C SER A 88 7.37 9.41 -87.07
N ILE A 89 7.71 9.34 -88.36
CA ILE A 89 7.02 10.04 -89.44
C ILE A 89 5.60 9.45 -89.64
N ASP A 90 5.48 8.13 -89.81
CA ASP A 90 4.20 7.44 -90.01
C ASP A 90 3.22 7.68 -88.85
N LYS A 91 3.71 7.60 -87.61
CA LYS A 91 2.88 7.74 -86.41
C LYS A 91 2.80 9.16 -85.83
N LYS A 92 3.40 10.15 -86.51
CA LYS A 92 3.41 11.58 -86.12
C LYS A 92 3.81 11.84 -84.65
N HIS A 93 4.81 11.10 -84.15
CA HIS A 93 5.39 11.29 -82.82
C HIS A 93 6.85 10.85 -82.80
N ILE A 94 7.67 11.41 -81.92
CA ILE A 94 9.09 11.01 -81.82
C ILE A 94 9.16 9.62 -81.20
N ARG A 95 9.78 8.65 -81.90
CA ARG A 95 9.87 7.27 -81.43
C ARG A 95 11.30 6.76 -81.34
N PHE A 96 11.64 6.24 -80.18
CA PHE A 96 12.83 5.42 -79.93
C PHE A 96 12.39 3.99 -79.61
N ALA A 97 12.96 2.99 -80.28
CA ALA A 97 12.66 1.59 -79.98
C ALA A 97 13.49 1.11 -78.79
N TYR A 98 14.78 1.45 -78.75
CA TYR A 98 15.69 1.04 -77.68
C TYR A 98 16.72 2.12 -77.39
N ILE A 99 16.92 2.44 -76.10
CA ILE A 99 18.02 3.28 -75.61
C ILE A 99 18.75 2.50 -74.54
N GLU A 100 20.06 2.38 -74.67
CA GLU A 100 20.89 1.58 -73.77
C GLU A 100 22.14 2.37 -73.36
N LEU A 101 22.42 2.39 -72.06
CA LEU A 101 23.59 3.02 -71.49
C LEU A 101 24.34 2.02 -70.60
N GLU A 102 25.52 1.58 -71.05
CA GLU A 102 26.36 0.59 -70.38
C GLU A 102 27.50 1.26 -69.60
N ASP A 103 27.75 0.74 -68.39
CA ASP A 103 28.81 1.15 -67.47
C ASP A 103 28.90 2.68 -67.21
N PRO A 104 27.78 3.41 -67.02
CA PRO A 104 27.89 4.82 -66.72
C PRO A 104 28.38 5.06 -65.30
N VAL A 105 29.31 6.00 -65.15
CA VAL A 105 29.86 6.42 -63.86
C VAL A 105 29.56 7.91 -63.67
N ILE A 106 28.94 8.26 -62.55
CA ILE A 106 28.64 9.64 -62.16
C ILE A 106 29.27 9.91 -60.79
N ASN A 107 30.15 10.90 -60.70
CA ASN A 107 30.77 11.36 -59.46
C ASN A 107 30.20 12.73 -59.05
N ILE A 108 29.28 12.70 -58.08
CA ILE A 108 28.63 13.87 -57.51
C ILE A 108 29.40 14.30 -56.25
N ILE A 109 29.88 15.53 -56.23
CA ILE A 109 30.60 16.12 -55.10
C ILE A 109 29.85 17.37 -54.66
N GLU A 110 29.35 17.35 -53.43
CA GLU A 110 28.78 18.52 -52.76
C GLU A 110 29.85 19.15 -51.87
N ASN A 111 30.19 20.41 -52.18
CA ASN A 111 31.16 21.19 -51.42
C ASN A 111 30.53 21.74 -50.12
N GLU A 112 31.36 22.33 -49.24
CA GLU A 112 30.91 22.88 -47.96
C GLU A 112 29.82 23.96 -48.09
N ASP A 113 29.82 24.70 -49.20
CA ASP A 113 28.82 25.72 -49.54
C ASP A 113 27.53 25.13 -50.15
N SER A 114 27.37 23.81 -50.07
CA SER A 114 26.27 23.03 -50.67
C SER A 114 26.19 23.14 -52.20
N LYS A 115 27.24 23.64 -52.86
CA LYS A 115 27.32 23.61 -54.33
C LYS A 115 27.73 22.22 -54.81
N ILE A 116 27.03 21.74 -55.83
CA ILE A 116 27.30 20.46 -56.46
C ILE A 116 28.17 20.68 -57.70
N ASN A 117 29.24 19.89 -57.83
CA ASN A 117 30.18 19.97 -58.95
C ASN A 117 29.49 19.90 -60.34
N ILE A 118 28.43 19.10 -60.50
CA ILE A 118 27.70 18.92 -61.77
C ILE A 118 26.88 20.14 -62.18
N ILE A 119 26.27 20.88 -61.23
CA ILE A 119 25.43 22.04 -61.53
C ILE A 119 26.27 23.15 -62.20
N ASN A 120 27.50 23.34 -61.72
CA ASN A 120 28.45 24.32 -62.26
C ASN A 120 29.10 23.87 -63.58
N MET A 121 28.76 22.69 -64.10
CA MET A 121 29.27 22.24 -65.39
C MET A 121 28.54 22.88 -66.55
N ILE A 122 27.25 23.22 -66.43
CA ILE A 122 26.45 23.79 -67.52
C ILE A 122 26.66 25.31 -67.54
N LYS A 123 27.05 25.87 -68.70
CA LYS A 123 27.17 27.33 -68.86
C LYS A 123 25.76 27.94 -68.89
N THR A 124 25.46 28.83 -67.97
CA THR A 124 24.21 29.61 -67.98
C THR A 124 24.27 30.63 -69.11
N THR A 125 23.44 30.46 -70.13
CA THR A 125 23.18 31.48 -71.15
C THR A 125 22.12 32.45 -70.60
N SER A 126 22.56 33.59 -70.05
CA SER A 126 21.65 34.68 -69.67
C SER A 126 21.04 35.34 -70.90
N LYS A 127 19.98 34.77 -71.46
CA LYS A 127 19.01 35.53 -72.26
C LYS A 127 17.81 35.85 -71.37
N LYS A 128 17.69 37.13 -70.99
CA LYS A 128 16.44 37.72 -70.47
C LYS A 128 15.35 37.45 -71.51
N GLN A 129 14.45 36.53 -71.22
CA GLN A 129 13.20 36.37 -71.97
C GLN A 129 12.12 37.13 -71.20
N LYS A 130 11.55 38.15 -71.84
CA LYS A 130 10.39 38.90 -71.36
C LYS A 130 9.23 37.94 -71.18
N GLU A 131 8.64 37.94 -69.99
CA GLU A 131 7.33 37.34 -69.73
C GLU A 131 6.30 38.02 -70.65
N THR A 132 5.68 37.22 -71.51
CA THR A 132 4.42 37.57 -72.16
C THR A 132 3.36 36.66 -71.56
N ASN A 133 2.44 37.27 -70.82
CA ASN A 133 1.20 36.65 -70.37
C ASN A 133 0.38 36.25 -71.60
N THR A 134 0.15 34.95 -71.79
CA THR A 134 -0.99 34.44 -72.54
C THR A 134 -1.66 33.33 -71.73
N LYS A 135 -2.95 33.55 -71.45
CA LYS A 135 -3.90 32.55 -70.97
C LYS A 135 -4.26 31.64 -72.13
N ASP A 136 -4.48 30.37 -71.81
CA ASP A 136 -5.06 29.32 -72.65
C ASP A 136 -4.49 29.21 -74.07
N ASP A 137 -3.51 28.33 -74.20
CA ASP A 137 -3.47 27.44 -75.34
C ASP A 137 -2.97 26.07 -74.89
N ASN A 138 -3.64 25.02 -75.36
CA ASN A 138 -3.11 23.66 -75.34
C ASN A 138 -1.77 23.68 -76.11
N SER A 139 -0.68 24.00 -75.42
CA SER A 139 0.65 23.80 -75.98
C SER A 139 0.74 22.32 -76.33
N ASN A 140 0.78 22.03 -77.63
CA ASN A 140 0.94 20.69 -78.18
C ASN A 140 2.25 20.13 -77.63
N ILE A 141 2.19 19.44 -76.48
CA ILE A 141 3.31 18.68 -75.94
C ILE A 141 3.69 17.73 -77.05
N ILE A 142 4.92 17.83 -77.53
CA ILE A 142 5.44 16.95 -78.57
C ILE A 142 5.22 15.51 -78.09
N ASN A 143 4.39 14.78 -78.83
CA ASN A 143 4.15 13.38 -78.53
C ASN A 143 5.45 12.60 -78.78
N PHE A 144 5.85 11.81 -77.80
CA PHE A 144 6.99 10.91 -77.94
C PHE A 144 6.73 9.56 -77.26
N LEU A 145 7.50 8.55 -77.65
CA LEU A 145 7.50 7.21 -77.07
C LEU A 145 8.91 6.60 -77.13
N ILE A 146 9.39 6.14 -75.98
CA ILE A 146 10.59 5.32 -75.84
C ILE A 146 10.11 3.92 -75.42
N SER A 147 10.26 2.94 -76.31
CA SER A 147 9.67 1.60 -76.08
C SER A 147 10.45 0.84 -75.00
N LYS A 148 11.78 0.94 -74.96
CA LYS A 148 12.64 0.39 -73.91
C LYS A 148 13.85 1.29 -73.66
N THR A 149 14.11 1.60 -72.40
CA THR A 149 15.36 2.20 -71.91
C THR A 149 16.02 1.25 -70.93
N GLU A 150 17.30 0.98 -71.11
CA GLU A 150 18.09 0.11 -70.25
C GLU A 150 19.37 0.83 -69.81
N LEU A 151 19.59 0.82 -68.49
CA LEU A 151 20.76 1.35 -67.84
C LEU A 151 21.46 0.16 -67.20
N GLU A 152 22.62 -0.24 -67.71
CA GLU A 152 23.33 -1.44 -67.27
C GLU A 152 24.57 -1.09 -66.45
N ASN A 153 24.72 -1.77 -65.32
CA ASN A 153 25.91 -1.71 -64.47
C ASN A 153 26.35 -0.27 -64.08
N ALA A 154 25.38 0.62 -63.86
CA ALA A 154 25.68 2.01 -63.52
C ALA A 154 26.28 2.15 -62.12
N THR A 155 27.21 3.10 -61.98
CA THR A 155 27.82 3.48 -60.70
C THR A 155 27.62 4.97 -60.42
N ILE A 156 26.99 5.30 -59.30
CA ILE A 156 26.83 6.68 -58.84
C ILE A 156 27.53 6.85 -57.51
N ASN A 157 28.57 7.67 -57.47
CA ASN A 157 29.26 8.03 -56.24
C ASN A 157 28.82 9.44 -55.83
N TYR A 158 28.24 9.57 -54.65
CA TYR A 158 27.93 10.85 -54.03
C TYR A 158 28.82 11.06 -52.82
N THR A 159 29.52 12.19 -52.79
CA THR A 159 30.37 12.59 -51.66
C THR A 159 30.01 14.01 -51.24
N LYS A 160 29.69 14.19 -49.96
CA LYS A 160 29.53 15.49 -49.34
C LYS A 160 30.75 15.81 -48.50
N LEU A 161 31.44 16.88 -48.86
CA LEU A 161 32.56 17.41 -48.09
C LEU A 161 32.02 18.14 -46.85
N SER A 162 32.68 17.92 -45.72
CA SER A 162 32.33 18.52 -44.44
C SER A 162 33.60 18.69 -43.60
N LYS A 163 33.62 19.72 -42.76
CA LYS A 163 34.73 20.02 -41.85
C LYS A 163 34.95 18.96 -40.76
N THR A 164 33.92 18.18 -40.45
CA THR A 164 33.96 17.16 -39.38
C THR A 164 34.31 15.78 -39.92
N GLU A 165 33.44 15.23 -40.75
CA GLU A 165 33.56 13.90 -41.34
C GLU A 165 32.87 13.91 -42.71
N PRO A 166 33.53 13.45 -43.79
CA PRO A 166 32.91 13.37 -45.10
C PRO A 166 31.82 12.30 -45.12
N PHE A 167 30.70 12.59 -45.78
CA PHE A 167 29.65 11.61 -46.01
C PHE A 167 29.77 11.10 -47.45
N SER A 168 29.68 9.78 -47.64
CA SER A 168 29.67 9.19 -48.98
C SER A 168 28.63 8.09 -49.09
N ILE A 169 27.99 8.03 -50.26
CA ILE A 169 27.11 6.94 -50.68
C ILE A 169 27.54 6.52 -52.08
N LYS A 170 27.68 5.21 -52.29
CA LYS A 170 27.99 4.62 -53.59
C LYS A 170 26.87 3.68 -54.03
N LEU A 171 26.21 3.99 -55.14
CA LEU A 171 25.30 3.06 -55.83
C LEU A 171 26.14 2.22 -56.79
N LYS A 172 26.14 0.91 -56.62
CA LYS A 172 26.84 -0.07 -57.47
C LYS A 172 25.83 -0.94 -58.20
N ASN A 173 26.27 -1.50 -59.33
CA ASN A 173 25.51 -2.47 -60.13
C ASN A 173 24.07 -1.97 -60.36
N LEU A 174 23.92 -0.66 -60.61
CA LEU A 174 22.62 -0.05 -60.76
C LEU A 174 22.10 -0.43 -62.15
N ASN A 175 21.12 -1.32 -62.15
CA ASN A 175 20.40 -1.77 -63.34
C ASN A 175 19.00 -1.17 -63.32
N TYR A 176 18.65 -0.40 -64.35
CA TYR A 176 17.34 0.22 -64.47
C TYR A 176 16.75 0.00 -65.86
N ILE A 177 15.56 -0.62 -65.90
CA ILE A 177 14.83 -0.90 -67.14
C ILE A 177 13.51 -0.15 -67.08
N LEU A 178 13.19 0.58 -68.14
CA LEU A 178 11.97 1.36 -68.29
C LEU A 178 11.34 1.04 -69.65
N TYR A 179 10.07 0.62 -69.67
CA TYR A 179 9.32 0.36 -70.89
C TYR A 179 8.25 1.42 -71.12
N ASP A 180 7.98 1.71 -72.40
CA ASP A 180 6.88 2.55 -72.87
C ASP A 180 6.80 3.94 -72.22
N LEU A 181 7.96 4.60 -72.02
CA LEU A 181 8.00 5.97 -71.53
C LEU A 181 7.55 6.93 -72.64
N GLY A 182 6.45 7.65 -72.44
CA GLY A 182 6.02 8.64 -73.42
C GLY A 182 4.75 9.39 -73.07
N SER A 183 4.54 10.50 -73.77
CA SER A 183 3.27 11.25 -73.79
C SER A 183 2.27 10.68 -74.80
N PHE A 184 2.75 9.91 -75.78
CA PHE A 184 1.90 9.30 -76.82
C PHE A 184 0.93 8.27 -76.23
N LYS A 185 -0.37 8.40 -76.54
CA LYS A 185 -1.48 7.53 -76.07
C LYS A 185 -1.62 7.39 -74.55
N ASN A 186 -0.88 8.17 -73.75
CA ASN A 186 -0.92 8.14 -72.30
C ASN A 186 -0.75 6.71 -71.72
N MET A 187 0.21 5.97 -72.27
CA MET A 187 0.53 4.60 -71.86
C MET A 187 1.09 4.59 -70.43
N THR A 188 0.95 3.45 -69.74
CA THR A 188 1.56 3.25 -68.43
C THR A 188 2.97 2.70 -68.63
N ALA A 189 3.98 3.50 -68.28
CA ALA A 189 5.35 3.06 -68.31
C ALA A 189 5.59 2.04 -67.19
N SER A 190 6.34 0.97 -67.46
CA SER A 190 6.74 -0.01 -66.44
C SER A 190 8.24 0.13 -66.15
N GLN A 191 8.62 -0.02 -64.88
CA GLN A 191 9.99 0.19 -64.43
C GLN A 191 10.47 -0.91 -63.48
N THR A 192 11.75 -1.27 -63.60
CA THR A 192 12.47 -2.10 -62.64
C THR A 192 13.83 -1.48 -62.31
N LEU A 193 14.15 -1.35 -61.04
CA LEU A 193 15.44 -0.88 -60.52
C LEU A 193 16.02 -1.94 -59.60
N HIS A 194 17.30 -2.25 -59.75
CA HIS A 194 18.11 -2.98 -58.79
C HIS A 194 19.43 -2.24 -58.57
N THR A 195 19.84 -2.03 -57.32
CA THR A 195 21.16 -1.47 -57.01
C THR A 195 21.64 -1.89 -55.62
N ILE A 196 22.96 -1.96 -55.45
CA ILE A 196 23.61 -2.14 -54.17
C ILE A 196 24.12 -0.78 -53.68
N ILE A 197 23.61 -0.33 -52.55
CA ILE A 197 24.08 0.87 -51.85
C ILE A 197 25.25 0.47 -50.95
N ASN A 198 26.39 1.12 -51.15
CA ASN A 198 27.68 0.90 -50.52
C ASN A 198 28.22 -0.53 -50.73
N GLU A 199 28.04 -1.41 -49.73
CA GLU A 199 28.53 -2.79 -49.78
C GLU A 199 27.40 -3.82 -49.74
N ASN A 200 26.46 -3.69 -48.79
CA ASN A 200 25.52 -4.76 -48.47
C ASN A 200 24.03 -4.39 -48.63
N THR A 201 23.71 -3.09 -48.80
CA THR A 201 22.31 -2.64 -48.81
C THR A 201 21.71 -2.83 -50.21
N SER A 202 20.76 -3.75 -50.38
CA SER A 202 20.07 -3.96 -51.66
C SER A 202 18.81 -3.10 -51.73
N LEU A 203 18.64 -2.34 -52.81
CA LEU A 203 17.41 -1.62 -53.14
C LEU A 203 16.83 -2.17 -54.44
N ASP A 204 15.61 -2.72 -54.33
CA ASP A 204 14.83 -3.22 -55.44
C ASP A 204 13.53 -2.42 -55.55
N MET A 205 13.22 -1.92 -56.75
CA MET A 205 11.94 -1.26 -57.04
C MET A 205 11.34 -1.84 -58.31
N LYS A 206 10.06 -2.20 -58.27
CA LYS A 206 9.31 -2.67 -59.44
C LYS A 206 7.95 -2.01 -59.48
N GLY A 207 7.55 -1.45 -60.60
CA GLY A 207 6.27 -0.73 -60.66
C GLY A 207 5.97 -0.14 -62.02
N GLY A 208 5.03 0.80 -62.04
CA GLY A 208 4.71 1.57 -63.23
C GLY A 208 4.18 2.94 -62.87
N PHE A 209 4.25 3.85 -63.83
CA PHE A 209 3.68 5.17 -63.71
C PHE A 209 3.06 5.65 -65.02
N ARG A 210 2.09 6.54 -64.89
CA ARG A 210 1.45 7.26 -65.98
C ARG A 210 1.53 8.74 -65.67
N LEU A 211 1.84 9.56 -66.68
CA LEU A 211 2.10 10.98 -66.48
C LEU A 211 0.82 11.82 -66.33
N THR A 212 -0.26 11.47 -67.06
CA THR A 212 -1.43 12.36 -67.17
C THR A 212 -2.76 11.61 -67.02
N PRO A 213 -3.45 11.66 -65.87
CA PRO A 213 -3.01 12.21 -64.60
C PRO A 213 -1.93 11.32 -63.96
N LEU A 214 -1.13 11.92 -63.08
CA LEU A 214 -0.03 11.22 -62.41
C LEU A 214 -0.57 10.04 -61.59
N GLN A 215 -0.19 8.85 -61.99
CA GLN A 215 -0.46 7.60 -61.26
C GLN A 215 0.86 6.86 -61.12
N ILE A 216 1.18 6.43 -59.91
CA ILE A 216 2.40 5.69 -59.62
C ILE A 216 2.02 4.51 -58.75
N TYR A 217 2.48 3.31 -59.10
CA TYR A 217 2.31 2.13 -58.27
C TYR A 217 3.56 1.27 -58.33
N GLY A 218 3.81 0.50 -57.29
CA GLY A 218 4.94 -0.41 -57.27
C GLY A 218 5.19 -1.04 -55.92
N ASN A 219 6.24 -1.84 -55.87
CA ASN A 219 6.79 -2.44 -54.68
C ASN A 219 8.23 -1.96 -54.50
N ILE A 220 8.59 -1.65 -53.26
CA ILE A 220 9.95 -1.29 -52.84
C ILE A 220 10.39 -2.35 -51.84
N SER A 221 11.58 -2.91 -52.04
CA SER A 221 12.28 -3.80 -51.12
C SER A 221 13.65 -3.21 -50.84
N LEU A 222 13.89 -2.84 -49.60
CA LEU A 222 15.17 -2.40 -49.08
C LEU A 222 15.65 -3.43 -48.06
N LYS A 223 16.81 -4.03 -48.30
CA LYS A 223 17.38 -5.07 -47.43
C LYS A 223 18.74 -4.64 -46.92
N GLN A 224 19.01 -4.95 -45.67
CA GLN A 224 20.26 -4.72 -44.98
C GLN A 224 20.72 -3.25 -44.89
N LEU A 225 19.78 -2.30 -44.83
CA LEU A 225 20.12 -0.89 -44.67
C LEU A 225 20.88 -0.70 -43.36
N LYS A 226 22.08 -0.11 -43.43
CA LYS A 226 22.91 0.21 -42.27
C LYS A 226 22.74 1.68 -41.88
N PRO A 227 22.01 2.01 -40.79
CA PRO A 227 21.75 3.40 -40.44
C PRO A 227 23.02 4.23 -40.20
N TYR A 228 24.09 3.61 -39.69
CA TYR A 228 25.36 4.29 -39.44
C TYR A 228 25.98 4.89 -40.72
N GLU A 229 25.67 4.34 -41.90
CA GLU A 229 26.17 4.84 -43.19
C GLU A 229 25.44 6.11 -43.65
N ILE A 230 24.20 6.32 -43.20
CA ILE A 230 23.33 7.42 -43.67
C ILE A 230 23.31 8.60 -42.71
N LEU A 231 23.38 8.34 -41.40
CA LEU A 231 23.33 9.39 -40.38
C LEU A 231 24.40 10.50 -40.51
N PRO A 232 25.63 10.26 -41.01
CA PRO A 232 26.62 11.31 -41.19
C PRO A 232 26.13 12.48 -42.07
N TYR A 233 25.22 12.24 -43.03
CA TYR A 233 24.65 13.27 -43.90
C TYR A 233 24.04 14.46 -43.13
N LYS A 234 23.46 14.20 -41.96
CA LYS A 234 22.90 15.22 -41.05
C LYS A 234 23.56 15.18 -39.68
N LYS A 235 24.84 14.82 -39.58
CA LYS A 235 25.57 14.75 -38.30
C LYS A 235 25.46 16.04 -37.49
N ASN A 236 25.39 17.20 -38.15
CA ASN A 236 25.26 18.49 -37.49
C ASN A 236 23.93 18.66 -36.72
N MET A 237 22.88 17.90 -37.07
CA MET A 237 21.58 17.91 -36.39
C MET A 237 21.47 16.83 -35.31
N LEU A 238 22.45 15.92 -35.23
CA LEU A 238 22.40 14.75 -34.35
C LEU A 238 23.51 14.83 -33.31
N ASN A 239 23.23 14.37 -32.10
CA ASN A 239 24.17 14.37 -30.99
C ASN A 239 24.25 12.97 -30.35
N PHE A 240 24.24 11.95 -31.21
CA PHE A 240 24.39 10.55 -30.82
C PHE A 240 25.20 9.76 -31.85
N GLN A 241 25.54 8.53 -31.47
CA GLN A 241 26.09 7.50 -32.34
C GLN A 241 25.17 6.29 -32.34
N ILE A 242 25.23 5.52 -33.43
CA ILE A 242 24.54 4.23 -33.57
C ILE A 242 25.59 3.16 -33.87
N ASN A 243 25.36 1.95 -33.38
CA ASN A 243 26.23 0.81 -33.64
C ASN A 243 26.22 0.37 -35.12
N LYS A 244 27.32 -0.26 -35.57
CA LYS A 244 27.52 -0.65 -36.98
C LYS A 244 26.66 -1.84 -37.42
N ASP A 245 26.35 -2.75 -36.50
CA ASP A 245 25.53 -3.95 -36.74
C ASP A 245 24.02 -3.65 -36.78
N ALA A 246 23.61 -2.40 -36.54
CA ALA A 246 22.24 -1.94 -36.74
C ALA A 246 21.77 -2.19 -38.17
N ASN A 247 20.56 -2.71 -38.32
CA ASN A 247 20.02 -3.14 -39.61
C ASN A 247 18.54 -2.77 -39.76
N ILE A 248 18.16 -2.27 -40.94
CA ILE A 248 16.76 -1.99 -41.29
C ILE A 248 16.41 -2.72 -42.59
N ASP A 249 15.37 -3.54 -42.54
CA ASP A 249 14.74 -4.14 -43.72
C ASP A 249 13.34 -3.53 -43.88
N LEU A 250 13.00 -3.08 -45.10
CA LEU A 250 11.72 -2.46 -45.42
C LEU A 250 11.17 -3.06 -46.71
N ASN A 251 9.92 -3.51 -46.67
CA ASN A 251 9.18 -3.94 -47.86
C ASN A 251 7.83 -3.24 -47.86
N LEU A 252 7.44 -2.60 -48.96
CA LEU A 252 6.12 -1.98 -49.08
C LEU A 252 5.61 -1.97 -50.51
N GLY A 253 4.30 -2.16 -50.67
CA GLY A 253 3.58 -1.83 -51.89
C GLY A 253 2.92 -0.46 -51.75
N TYR A 254 3.00 0.36 -52.79
CA TYR A 254 2.41 1.70 -52.81
C TYR A 254 1.61 1.94 -54.09
N GLN A 255 0.59 2.79 -53.97
CA GLN A 255 -0.19 3.31 -55.08
C GLN A 255 -0.56 4.77 -54.76
N VAL A 256 -0.20 5.68 -55.66
CA VAL A 256 -0.46 7.11 -55.59
C VAL A 256 -1.23 7.51 -56.85
N ASN A 257 -2.31 8.25 -56.68
CA ASN A 257 -3.14 8.73 -57.78
C ASN A 257 -3.49 10.20 -57.54
N MET A 258 -3.13 11.07 -58.50
CA MET A 258 -3.34 12.52 -58.46
C MET A 258 -4.30 12.98 -59.56
N ASN A 259 -5.49 12.38 -59.64
CA ASN A 259 -6.49 12.77 -60.65
C ASN A 259 -7.26 14.06 -60.26
N LYS A 260 -7.98 14.04 -59.13
CA LYS A 260 -8.73 15.20 -58.58
C LYS A 260 -8.29 15.56 -57.16
N GLU A 261 -7.96 14.55 -56.37
CA GLU A 261 -7.47 14.64 -55.00
C GLU A 261 -6.32 13.63 -54.83
N LEU A 262 -5.40 13.89 -53.90
CA LEU A 262 -4.32 12.96 -53.59
C LEU A 262 -4.89 11.69 -52.93
N LYS A 263 -4.79 10.55 -53.63
CA LYS A 263 -5.10 9.24 -53.05
C LYS A 263 -3.81 8.46 -52.84
N VAL A 264 -3.56 8.04 -51.60
CA VAL A 264 -2.38 7.24 -51.23
C VAL A 264 -2.85 5.94 -50.60
N LYS A 265 -2.37 4.83 -51.15
CA LYS A 265 -2.60 3.49 -50.63
C LYS A 265 -1.26 2.80 -50.42
N ILE A 266 -0.95 2.46 -49.17
CA ILE A 266 0.20 1.65 -48.81
C ILE A 266 -0.33 0.29 -48.37
N GLN A 267 0.28 -0.80 -48.85
CA GLN A 267 -0.11 -2.17 -48.51
C GLN A 267 1.11 -3.03 -48.26
N LYS A 268 0.92 -4.08 -47.46
CA LYS A 268 1.96 -5.08 -47.13
C LYS A 268 3.26 -4.42 -46.64
N LEU A 269 3.17 -3.26 -45.95
CA LEU A 269 4.34 -2.63 -45.38
C LEU A 269 4.85 -3.49 -44.22
N ASN A 270 6.06 -4.00 -44.38
CA ASN A 270 6.80 -4.75 -43.38
C ASN A 270 8.08 -3.98 -43.07
N LEU A 271 8.32 -3.68 -41.80
CA LEU A 271 9.53 -3.01 -41.31
C LEU A 271 10.15 -3.87 -40.22
N ASP A 272 11.42 -4.20 -40.38
CA ASP A 272 12.20 -5.00 -39.43
C ASP A 272 13.48 -4.24 -39.10
N VAL A 273 13.63 -3.87 -37.82
CA VAL A 273 14.73 -3.06 -37.30
C VAL A 273 15.46 -3.89 -36.25
N LYS A 274 16.73 -4.23 -36.51
CA LYS A 274 17.52 -5.14 -35.68
C LYS A 274 18.72 -4.43 -35.07
N ASN A 275 19.05 -4.84 -33.85
CA ASN A 275 20.26 -4.46 -33.11
C ASN A 275 20.49 -2.94 -33.10
N ILE A 276 19.54 -2.13 -32.61
CA ILE A 276 19.79 -0.69 -32.43
C ILE A 276 20.37 -0.46 -31.05
N ASN A 277 21.47 0.29 -30.97
CA ASN A 277 22.04 0.85 -29.75
C ASN A 277 22.43 2.30 -30.04
N ILE A 278 21.62 3.23 -29.55
CA ILE A 278 21.86 4.66 -29.61
C ILE A 278 22.66 5.07 -28.37
N THR A 279 23.86 5.56 -28.59
CA THR A 279 24.79 5.99 -27.53
C THR A 279 25.04 7.49 -27.61
N GLN A 280 25.19 8.11 -26.44
CA GLN A 280 25.62 9.50 -26.29
C GLN A 280 26.62 9.53 -25.13
N ASN A 281 27.77 10.19 -25.32
CA ASN A 281 28.87 10.22 -24.34
C ASN A 281 29.25 8.80 -23.84
N ASN A 282 29.38 7.85 -24.77
CA ASN A 282 29.68 6.43 -24.52
C ASN A 282 28.67 5.69 -23.60
N LYS A 283 27.47 6.24 -23.40
CA LYS A 283 26.39 5.60 -22.63
C LYS A 283 25.19 5.30 -23.50
N SER A 284 24.67 4.07 -23.43
CA SER A 284 23.44 3.68 -24.13
C SER A 284 22.23 4.42 -23.58
N GLN A 285 21.53 5.13 -24.45
CA GLN A 285 20.30 5.87 -24.13
C GLN A 285 19.06 5.06 -24.52
N ILE A 286 19.12 4.42 -25.69
CA ILE A 286 18.07 3.56 -26.25
C ILE A 286 18.73 2.33 -26.86
N LYS A 287 18.25 1.13 -26.52
CA LYS A 287 18.70 -0.13 -27.13
C LYS A 287 17.49 -1.00 -27.46
N LEU A 288 17.53 -1.71 -28.57
CA LEU A 288 16.54 -2.74 -28.92
C LEU A 288 17.20 -3.84 -29.75
N LYS A 289 16.83 -5.10 -29.51
CA LYS A 289 17.31 -6.22 -30.34
C LYS A 289 16.52 -6.35 -31.62
N ASN A 290 15.19 -6.19 -31.54
CA ASN A 290 14.32 -6.31 -32.69
C ASN A 290 13.04 -5.48 -32.52
N PHE A 291 12.71 -4.67 -33.51
CA PHE A 291 11.40 -4.06 -33.70
C PHE A 291 10.83 -4.50 -35.05
N ASN A 292 9.65 -5.11 -35.03
CA ASN A 292 9.03 -5.69 -36.21
C ASN A 292 7.58 -5.23 -36.35
N LEU A 293 7.28 -4.60 -37.49
CA LEU A 293 5.96 -4.17 -37.91
C LEU A 293 5.53 -5.02 -39.11
N LYS A 294 4.43 -5.77 -39.00
CA LYS A 294 3.94 -6.64 -40.08
C LYS A 294 2.65 -6.14 -40.71
N ASN A 295 2.62 -6.17 -42.04
CA ASN A 295 1.44 -5.93 -42.88
C ASN A 295 0.68 -4.64 -42.51
N LEU A 296 1.40 -3.51 -42.40
CA LEU A 296 0.74 -2.22 -42.30
C LEU A 296 0.07 -1.89 -43.65
N ALA A 297 -1.17 -1.44 -43.57
CA ALA A 297 -1.91 -0.88 -44.69
C ALA A 297 -2.45 0.50 -44.31
N LEU A 298 -2.22 1.50 -45.15
CA LEU A 298 -2.64 2.87 -44.97
C LEU A 298 -3.45 3.32 -46.18
N TYR A 299 -4.56 4.02 -45.93
CA TYR A 299 -5.45 4.56 -46.97
C TYR A 299 -5.75 6.04 -46.69
N TYR A 300 -5.35 6.91 -47.61
CA TYR A 300 -5.63 8.35 -47.61
C TYR A 300 -6.40 8.73 -48.87
N PRO A 301 -7.45 9.56 -48.79
CA PRO A 301 -7.91 10.35 -47.62
C PRO A 301 -8.88 9.64 -46.67
N GLN A 302 -9.05 8.31 -46.76
CA GLN A 302 -9.91 7.55 -45.84
C GLN A 302 -9.42 7.58 -44.38
N GLN A 303 -8.17 8.01 -44.16
CA GLN A 303 -7.50 8.08 -42.87
C GLN A 303 -7.59 6.78 -42.08
N LYS A 304 -7.39 5.67 -42.79
CA LYS A 304 -7.48 4.33 -42.23
C LYS A 304 -6.10 3.69 -42.17
N VAL A 305 -5.74 3.16 -41.00
CA VAL A 305 -4.51 2.41 -40.77
C VAL A 305 -4.86 1.06 -40.17
N ASN A 306 -4.43 -0.01 -40.82
CA ASN A 306 -4.55 -1.39 -40.31
C ASN A 306 -3.15 -1.97 -40.13
N ILE A 307 -2.88 -2.61 -39.00
CA ILE A 307 -1.60 -3.24 -38.68
C ILE A 307 -1.86 -4.66 -38.15
N ASN A 308 -1.16 -5.66 -38.70
CA ASN A 308 -1.35 -7.04 -38.25
C ASN A 308 -0.60 -7.33 -36.94
N SER A 309 0.64 -6.87 -36.81
CA SER A 309 1.38 -6.98 -35.54
C SER A 309 2.46 -5.92 -35.40
N VAL A 310 2.64 -5.44 -34.17
CA VAL A 310 3.80 -4.65 -33.73
C VAL A 310 4.51 -5.45 -32.65
N ASN A 311 5.79 -5.79 -32.86
CA ASN A 311 6.58 -6.55 -31.91
C ASN A 311 7.85 -5.75 -31.56
N LEU A 312 8.17 -5.65 -30.28
CA LEU A 312 9.36 -4.99 -29.76
C LEU A 312 10.03 -5.91 -28.74
N ASN A 313 11.27 -6.32 -29.00
CA ASN A 313 12.01 -7.28 -28.19
C ASN A 313 13.28 -6.66 -27.63
N ASP A 314 13.53 -6.90 -26.34
CA ASP A 314 14.71 -6.46 -25.61
C ASP A 314 14.92 -4.93 -25.67
N PHE A 315 13.83 -4.17 -25.56
CA PHE A 315 13.89 -2.71 -25.52
C PHE A 315 14.42 -2.22 -24.18
N TYR A 316 15.38 -1.31 -24.22
CA TYR A 316 15.90 -0.59 -23.08
C TYR A 316 15.86 0.92 -23.34
N SER A 317 15.40 1.68 -22.36
CA SER A 317 15.48 3.14 -22.38
C SER A 317 15.78 3.70 -21.00
N ASN A 318 16.63 4.73 -20.97
CA ASN A 318 16.95 5.49 -19.77
C ASN A 318 16.52 6.95 -19.92
N VAL A 319 15.52 7.35 -19.16
CA VAL A 319 14.94 8.71 -19.18
C VAL A 319 15.39 9.46 -17.93
N ILE A 320 16.08 10.58 -18.12
CA ILE A 320 16.61 11.40 -17.05
C ILE A 320 16.05 12.81 -17.19
N ILE A 321 15.33 13.29 -16.17
CA ILE A 321 14.98 14.70 -16.00
C ILE A 321 16.09 15.37 -15.20
N ASN A 322 16.77 16.34 -15.81
CA ASN A 322 17.86 17.10 -15.21
C ASN A 322 17.35 18.23 -14.30
N LYS A 323 18.26 18.88 -13.56
CA LYS A 323 17.91 19.97 -12.63
C LYS A 323 17.31 21.21 -13.33
N ASP A 324 17.70 21.42 -14.58
CA ASP A 324 17.20 22.47 -15.48
C ASP A 324 15.86 22.11 -16.16
N LYS A 325 15.22 21.00 -15.74
CA LYS A 325 14.00 20.42 -16.34
C LYS A 325 14.18 19.85 -17.75
N SER A 326 15.40 19.83 -18.30
CA SER A 326 15.68 19.18 -19.59
C SER A 326 15.59 17.66 -19.47
N ILE A 327 15.18 16.99 -20.55
CA ILE A 327 15.18 15.53 -20.65
C ILE A 327 16.40 15.10 -21.47
N ASN A 328 17.21 14.16 -20.98
CA ASN A 328 18.39 13.67 -21.69
C ASN A 328 18.11 13.26 -23.15
N LEU A 329 16.96 12.65 -23.44
CA LEU A 329 16.58 12.22 -24.79
C LEU A 329 16.31 13.40 -25.76
N GLN A 330 15.97 14.60 -25.27
CA GLN A 330 15.84 15.79 -26.11
C GLN A 330 17.20 16.19 -26.70
N THR A 331 18.29 15.97 -25.95
CA THR A 331 19.65 16.33 -26.37
C THR A 331 20.22 15.44 -27.48
N LEU A 332 19.51 14.39 -27.90
CA LEU A 332 19.92 13.52 -29.02
C LEU A 332 19.83 14.24 -30.36
N VAL A 333 18.96 15.26 -30.47
CA VAL A 333 18.82 16.12 -31.65
C VAL A 333 19.29 17.51 -31.25
N LYS A 334 20.14 18.13 -32.07
CA LYS A 334 20.56 19.51 -31.84
C LYS A 334 19.42 20.42 -32.25
N GLU A 335 18.97 21.25 -31.33
CA GLU A 335 17.96 22.27 -31.61
C GLU A 335 18.57 23.28 -32.60
N GLN A 336 17.99 23.36 -33.80
CA GLN A 336 18.26 24.48 -34.69
C GLN A 336 17.33 25.60 -34.29
N GLU A 337 17.87 26.76 -33.91
CA GLU A 337 17.10 28.00 -33.79
C GLU A 337 16.49 28.32 -35.16
N SER A 338 15.29 27.81 -35.42
CA SER A 338 14.51 28.22 -36.56
C SER A 338 13.94 29.60 -36.25
N LYS A 339 14.52 30.64 -36.87
CA LYS A 339 13.84 31.93 -37.10
C LYS A 339 12.67 31.73 -38.07
N LEU A 340 11.71 30.88 -37.71
CA LEU A 340 10.42 30.81 -38.39
C LEU A 340 9.47 31.71 -37.63
N LYS A 341 9.27 32.92 -38.15
CA LYS A 341 8.16 33.80 -37.76
C LYS A 341 6.88 32.95 -37.84
N LYS A 342 6.29 32.64 -36.68
CA LYS A 342 4.98 31.99 -36.55
C LYS A 342 3.95 32.91 -37.21
N LYS A 343 3.66 32.67 -38.49
CA LYS A 343 2.44 33.19 -39.13
C LYS A 343 1.28 32.44 -38.45
N LYS A 344 0.51 33.17 -37.63
CA LYS A 344 -0.75 32.67 -37.06
C LYS A 344 -1.72 32.49 -38.23
N GLU A 345 -1.82 31.27 -38.75
CA GLU A 345 -2.96 30.86 -39.57
C GLU A 345 -4.03 30.26 -38.64
N THR A 346 -4.98 31.11 -38.26
CA THR A 346 -6.27 30.71 -37.70
C THR A 346 -7.18 30.30 -38.84
N THR A 347 -7.15 29.01 -39.20
CA THR A 347 -8.31 28.31 -39.76
C THR A 347 -8.32 26.89 -39.22
N THR A 348 -9.14 26.64 -38.20
CA THR A 348 -9.47 25.30 -37.71
C THR A 348 -10.33 24.59 -38.75
N THR A 349 -9.71 24.12 -39.83
CA THR A 349 -10.32 23.13 -40.69
C THR A 349 -10.49 21.85 -39.87
N LYS A 350 -11.76 21.46 -39.63
CA LYS A 350 -12.11 20.16 -39.00
C LYS A 350 -11.57 19.04 -39.88
N THR A 351 -10.37 18.57 -39.58
CA THR A 351 -9.80 17.37 -40.22
C THR A 351 -10.56 16.14 -39.74
N LYS A 352 -10.89 15.22 -40.66
CA LYS A 352 -11.49 13.94 -40.31
C LYS A 352 -10.51 13.16 -39.40
N PRO A 353 -10.98 12.36 -38.43
CA PRO A 353 -10.10 11.59 -37.53
C PRO A 353 -9.53 10.35 -38.21
N TRP A 354 -8.38 9.86 -37.73
CA TRP A 354 -7.80 8.60 -38.18
C TRP A 354 -8.44 7.39 -37.49
N ASN A 355 -8.78 6.38 -38.28
CA ASN A 355 -9.23 5.07 -37.82
C ASN A 355 -8.05 4.10 -37.81
N ILE A 356 -7.64 3.64 -36.63
CA ILE A 356 -6.44 2.81 -36.44
C ILE A 356 -6.86 1.45 -35.87
N ASN A 357 -6.49 0.37 -36.53
CA ASN A 357 -6.70 -0.99 -36.05
C ASN A 357 -5.36 -1.74 -35.99
N ILE A 358 -5.01 -2.27 -34.82
CA ILE A 358 -3.81 -3.06 -34.58
C ILE A 358 -4.23 -4.40 -33.97
N LYS A 359 -4.06 -5.50 -34.71
CA LYS A 359 -4.51 -6.83 -34.22
C LYS A 359 -3.69 -7.32 -33.03
N ASN A 360 -2.37 -7.12 -33.02
CA ASN A 360 -1.50 -7.55 -31.93
C ASN A 360 -0.38 -6.53 -31.66
N ILE A 361 -0.13 -6.24 -30.38
CA ILE A 361 1.05 -5.49 -29.92
C ILE A 361 1.76 -6.34 -28.87
N ASN A 362 3.03 -6.63 -29.09
CA ASN A 362 3.86 -7.41 -28.18
C ASN A 362 5.12 -6.62 -27.82
N LEU A 363 5.30 -6.33 -26.54
CA LEU A 363 6.57 -5.88 -25.98
C LEU A 363 7.12 -7.01 -25.13
N ASN A 364 8.31 -7.50 -25.44
CA ASN A 364 8.92 -8.61 -24.72
C ASN A 364 10.25 -8.18 -24.12
N ASN A 365 10.50 -8.59 -22.87
CA ASN A 365 11.73 -8.31 -22.14
C ASN A 365 12.12 -6.82 -22.14
N THR A 366 11.15 -5.93 -21.92
CA THR A 366 11.38 -4.48 -21.91
C THR A 366 11.92 -4.01 -20.55
N ASN A 367 12.96 -3.19 -20.58
CA ASN A 367 13.61 -2.61 -19.40
C ASN A 367 13.56 -1.07 -19.47
N LEU A 368 12.98 -0.42 -18.47
CA LEU A 368 12.85 1.03 -18.43
C LEU A 368 13.50 1.56 -17.15
N ALA A 369 14.34 2.58 -17.31
CA ALA A 369 14.91 3.34 -16.21
C ALA A 369 14.46 4.78 -16.30
N TYR A 370 13.99 5.33 -15.19
CA TYR A 370 13.61 6.73 -15.05
C TYR A 370 14.28 7.33 -13.83
N SER A 371 14.89 8.51 -13.98
CA SER A 371 15.51 9.25 -12.89
C SER A 371 15.13 10.73 -12.98
N ASN A 372 14.53 11.27 -11.94
CA ASN A 372 14.27 12.69 -11.79
C ASN A 372 15.25 13.33 -10.80
N LYS A 373 16.20 14.13 -11.29
CA LYS A 373 17.20 14.78 -10.45
C LYS A 373 16.62 15.89 -9.56
N ILE A 374 15.44 16.43 -9.88
CA ILE A 374 14.77 17.50 -9.11
C ILE A 374 14.16 16.88 -7.83
N SER A 375 13.29 15.89 -7.99
CA SER A 375 12.61 15.21 -6.88
C SER A 375 13.43 14.09 -6.23
N SER A 376 14.53 13.67 -6.87
CA SER A 376 15.35 12.50 -6.48
C SER A 376 14.62 11.16 -6.56
N ASP A 377 13.58 11.09 -7.40
CA ASP A 377 12.86 9.87 -7.73
C ASP A 377 13.63 9.03 -8.73
N ASN A 378 13.73 7.73 -8.47
CA ASN A 378 14.23 6.74 -9.42
C ASN A 378 13.20 5.61 -9.53
N LEU A 379 12.85 5.24 -10.76
CA LEU A 379 11.95 4.16 -11.09
C LEU A 379 12.64 3.22 -12.08
N GLU A 380 12.72 1.94 -11.74
CA GLU A 380 13.26 0.88 -12.59
C GLU A 380 12.15 -0.14 -12.83
N ILE A 381 11.87 -0.46 -14.10
CA ILE A 381 10.97 -1.52 -14.52
C ILE A 381 11.80 -2.53 -15.30
N ALA A 382 11.96 -3.74 -14.77
CA ALA A 382 12.70 -4.82 -15.39
C ALA A 382 11.77 -5.92 -15.90
N ASN A 383 12.14 -6.54 -17.03
CA ASN A 383 11.44 -7.68 -17.64
C ASN A 383 9.95 -7.42 -17.92
N LEU A 384 9.60 -6.21 -18.34
CA LEU A 384 8.22 -5.87 -18.71
C LEU A 384 7.82 -6.58 -19.99
N ASN A 385 6.76 -7.39 -19.92
CA ASN A 385 6.10 -7.97 -21.08
C ASN A 385 4.69 -7.41 -21.18
N ILE A 386 4.33 -6.88 -22.36
CA ILE A 386 2.99 -6.37 -22.66
C ILE A 386 2.45 -7.12 -23.88
N ASN A 387 1.27 -7.71 -23.77
CA ASN A 387 0.52 -8.27 -24.88
C ASN A 387 -0.84 -7.58 -24.98
N THR A 388 -1.13 -7.01 -26.14
CA THR A 388 -2.42 -6.38 -26.43
C THR A 388 -3.02 -7.01 -27.68
N LYS A 389 -4.30 -7.36 -27.65
CA LYS A 389 -5.03 -7.89 -28.81
C LYS A 389 -6.17 -6.95 -29.21
N ASN A 390 -6.30 -6.76 -30.53
CA ASN A 390 -7.33 -5.96 -31.19
C ASN A 390 -7.49 -4.57 -30.57
N LEU A 391 -6.47 -3.73 -30.72
CA LEU A 391 -6.56 -2.30 -30.42
C LEU A 391 -7.24 -1.61 -31.61
N GLU A 392 -8.43 -1.05 -31.38
CA GLU A 392 -9.14 -0.26 -32.38
C GLU A 392 -9.39 1.16 -31.83
N PHE A 393 -8.94 2.16 -32.58
CA PHE A 393 -9.25 3.56 -32.36
C PHE A 393 -10.15 4.05 -33.49
N LYS A 394 -11.41 4.39 -33.18
CA LYS A 394 -12.42 4.79 -34.15
C LYS A 394 -13.36 5.84 -33.58
N ASN A 395 -13.53 6.97 -34.29
CA ASN A 395 -14.36 8.10 -33.87
C ASN A 395 -14.03 8.57 -32.43
N ASN A 396 -12.73 8.72 -32.12
CA ASN A 396 -12.21 9.07 -30.79
C ASN A 396 -12.50 8.06 -29.66
N ASN A 397 -12.99 6.87 -29.99
CA ASN A 397 -13.20 5.78 -29.03
C ASN A 397 -12.07 4.76 -29.15
N LEU A 398 -11.70 4.15 -28.03
CA LEU A 398 -10.67 3.11 -27.95
C LEU A 398 -11.31 1.78 -27.51
N TYR A 399 -11.09 0.73 -28.27
CA TYR A 399 -11.53 -0.63 -27.98
C TYR A 399 -10.30 -1.54 -27.89
N LEU A 400 -10.26 -2.41 -26.89
CA LEU A 400 -9.16 -3.33 -26.59
C LEU A 400 -9.75 -4.68 -26.16
N LYS A 401 -9.53 -5.75 -26.95
CA LYS A 401 -10.05 -7.08 -26.59
C LYS A 401 -9.32 -7.68 -25.39
N SER A 402 -7.99 -7.57 -25.35
CA SER A 402 -7.19 -7.96 -24.18
C SER A 402 -5.97 -7.05 -24.03
N PHE A 403 -5.58 -6.79 -22.79
CA PHE A 403 -4.35 -6.12 -22.41
C PHE A 403 -3.74 -6.85 -21.21
N ASN A 404 -2.53 -7.36 -21.39
CA ASN A 404 -1.85 -8.20 -20.42
C ASN A 404 -0.46 -7.64 -20.13
N ILE A 405 -0.15 -7.41 -18.85
CA ILE A 405 1.19 -7.14 -18.35
C ILE A 405 1.67 -8.39 -17.62
N LYS A 406 2.87 -8.89 -17.95
CA LYS A 406 3.39 -10.13 -17.37
C LYS A 406 4.79 -10.01 -16.77
N ASP A 407 4.87 -10.42 -15.51
CA ASP A 407 6.06 -10.62 -14.68
C ASP A 407 7.04 -9.41 -14.51
N PRO A 408 6.64 -8.13 -14.62
CA PRO A 408 7.58 -7.04 -14.39
C PRO A 408 8.03 -6.99 -12.93
N LYS A 409 9.28 -6.60 -12.72
CA LYS A 409 9.80 -6.14 -11.44
C LYS A 409 9.89 -4.62 -11.46
N ILE A 410 9.12 -3.97 -10.58
CA ILE A 410 9.07 -2.51 -10.48
C ILE A 410 9.77 -2.10 -9.19
N THR A 411 10.77 -1.25 -9.28
CA THR A 411 11.51 -0.72 -8.12
C THR A 411 11.44 0.80 -8.12
N TYR A 412 10.99 1.39 -7.02
CA TYR A 412 10.99 2.83 -6.82
C TYR A 412 11.86 3.19 -5.62
N LYS A 413 12.68 4.25 -5.78
CA LYS A 413 13.57 4.76 -4.75
C LYS A 413 13.55 6.29 -4.73
N ASN A 414 13.29 6.89 -3.58
CA ASN A 414 13.54 8.31 -3.35
C ASN A 414 14.58 8.48 -2.26
N LYS A 415 15.78 8.97 -2.63
CA LYS A 415 16.90 9.13 -1.70
C LYS A 415 16.66 10.24 -0.67
N LYS A 416 16.00 11.34 -1.04
CA LYS A 416 15.72 12.48 -0.15
C LYS A 416 14.75 12.11 0.97
N ASN A 417 13.73 11.32 0.65
CA ASN A 417 12.71 10.89 1.61
C ASN A 417 13.00 9.53 2.24
N LEU A 418 14.12 8.88 1.90
CA LEU A 418 14.48 7.52 2.34
C LEU A 418 13.36 6.49 2.07
N LEU A 419 12.67 6.66 0.94
CA LEU A 419 11.56 5.80 0.51
C LEU A 419 12.07 4.74 -0.45
N TYR A 420 11.65 3.50 -0.24
CA TYR A 420 11.94 2.36 -1.08
C TYR A 420 10.67 1.51 -1.26
N ALA A 421 10.29 1.25 -2.50
CA ALA A 421 9.19 0.36 -2.83
C ALA A 421 9.60 -0.64 -3.93
N THR A 422 9.10 -1.86 -3.86
CA THR A 422 9.33 -2.88 -4.89
C THR A 422 8.09 -3.72 -5.08
N ILE A 423 7.76 -4.02 -6.33
CA ILE A 423 6.71 -4.96 -6.71
C ILE A 423 7.36 -6.03 -7.58
N ASP A 424 7.32 -7.28 -7.16
CA ASP A 424 7.82 -8.41 -7.93
C ASP A 424 6.67 -9.15 -8.61
N LYS A 425 6.87 -9.46 -9.90
CA LYS A 425 5.93 -10.19 -10.77
C LYS A 425 4.53 -9.55 -10.79
N ALA A 426 4.44 -8.26 -11.12
CA ALA A 426 3.16 -7.54 -11.13
C ALA A 426 2.36 -7.82 -12.41
N ASN A 427 1.47 -8.82 -12.38
CA ASN A 427 0.66 -9.20 -13.53
C ASN A 427 -0.67 -8.43 -13.55
N LEU A 428 -1.08 -7.96 -14.71
CA LEU A 428 -2.36 -7.28 -14.93
C LEU A 428 -3.00 -7.82 -16.20
N ASP A 429 -4.21 -8.36 -16.09
CA ASP A 429 -5.00 -8.84 -17.22
C ASP A 429 -6.32 -8.07 -17.29
N ILE A 430 -6.54 -7.36 -18.39
CA ILE A 430 -7.77 -6.61 -18.68
C ILE A 430 -8.42 -7.19 -19.93
N ASN A 431 -9.71 -7.49 -19.86
CA ASN A 431 -10.50 -8.05 -20.96
C ASN A 431 -11.60 -7.08 -21.40
N ASN A 432 -11.77 -6.93 -22.72
CA ASN A 432 -12.82 -6.15 -23.38
C ASN A 432 -12.93 -4.71 -22.86
N PHE A 433 -11.81 -3.99 -22.79
CA PHE A 433 -11.79 -2.59 -22.40
C PHE A 433 -12.29 -1.69 -23.54
N ASN A 434 -13.24 -0.83 -23.23
CA ASN A 434 -13.83 0.14 -24.15
C ASN A 434 -13.83 1.52 -23.49
N PHE A 435 -13.26 2.51 -24.15
CA PHE A 435 -13.37 3.92 -23.80
C PHE A 435 -14.19 4.64 -24.88
N LYS A 436 -15.40 5.09 -24.52
CA LYS A 436 -16.35 5.73 -25.43
C LYS A 436 -17.03 6.90 -24.74
N ASN A 437 -17.05 8.08 -25.38
CA ASN A 437 -17.67 9.30 -24.83
C ASN A 437 -17.23 9.62 -23.39
N ASN A 438 -15.93 9.52 -23.11
CA ASN A 438 -15.33 9.72 -21.78
C ASN A 438 -15.73 8.68 -20.70
N ASN A 439 -16.44 7.62 -21.09
CA ASN A 439 -16.84 6.51 -20.23
C ASN A 439 -15.92 5.30 -20.46
N ILE A 440 -15.72 4.49 -19.43
CA ILE A 440 -14.92 3.26 -19.48
C ILE A 440 -15.86 2.07 -19.22
N TYR A 441 -15.68 0.99 -19.97
CA TYR A 441 -16.34 -0.30 -19.73
C TYR A 441 -15.33 -1.41 -19.90
N LEU A 442 -15.32 -2.40 -19.00
CA LEU A 442 -14.54 -3.63 -19.18
C LEU A 442 -15.18 -4.81 -18.44
N ASP A 443 -15.06 -6.00 -19.02
CA ASP A 443 -15.73 -7.20 -18.50
C ASP A 443 -15.00 -7.78 -17.28
N LYS A 444 -13.67 -7.76 -17.31
CA LYS A 444 -12.84 -8.33 -16.26
C LYS A 444 -11.50 -7.62 -16.16
N ALA A 445 -11.09 -7.33 -14.94
CA ALA A 445 -9.73 -6.95 -14.60
C ALA A 445 -9.18 -7.89 -13.51
N PHE A 446 -7.97 -8.39 -13.72
CA PHE A 446 -7.28 -9.23 -12.75
C PHE A 446 -5.88 -8.68 -12.50
N LEU A 447 -5.55 -8.43 -11.25
CA LEU A 447 -4.25 -7.94 -10.80
C LEU A 447 -3.67 -8.96 -9.83
N ASN A 448 -2.44 -9.41 -10.07
CA ASN A 448 -1.72 -10.20 -9.09
C ASN A 448 -0.26 -9.80 -8.95
N ASN A 449 0.33 -10.13 -7.81
CA ASN A 449 1.77 -10.01 -7.62
C ASN A 449 2.33 -11.08 -6.68
N LYS A 450 3.63 -11.36 -6.79
CA LYS A 450 4.33 -12.25 -5.85
C LYS A 450 4.61 -11.53 -4.53
N SER A 451 5.17 -10.33 -4.60
CA SER A 451 5.51 -9.52 -3.42
C SER A 451 5.39 -8.03 -3.74
N LEU A 452 4.93 -7.26 -2.76
CA LEU A 452 5.06 -5.81 -2.71
C LEU A 452 5.68 -5.47 -1.37
N ASN A 453 6.80 -4.77 -1.43
CA ASN A 453 7.53 -4.28 -0.27
C ASN A 453 7.53 -2.76 -0.31
N PHE A 454 7.24 -2.13 0.82
CA PHE A 454 7.32 -0.70 1.01
C PHE A 454 8.07 -0.42 2.32
N ASN A 455 9.03 0.49 2.26
CA ASN A 455 9.85 0.88 3.39
C ASN A 455 10.09 2.39 3.33
N ASP A 456 9.48 3.09 4.28
CA ASP A 456 9.73 4.49 4.58
C ASP A 456 10.56 4.57 5.85
N LYS A 457 11.88 4.73 5.68
CA LYS A 457 12.79 4.80 6.83
C LYS A 457 12.62 6.09 7.62
N LYS A 458 12.19 7.19 6.99
CA LYS A 458 12.03 8.50 7.63
C LYS A 458 10.85 8.49 8.60
N ASN A 459 9.75 7.84 8.23
CA ASN A 459 8.55 7.72 9.08
C ASN A 459 8.46 6.39 9.85
N HIS A 460 9.52 5.56 9.81
CA HIS A 460 9.56 4.23 10.42
C HIS A 460 8.41 3.30 10.01
N LEU A 461 7.93 3.41 8.76
CA LEU A 461 6.83 2.60 8.25
C LEU A 461 7.37 1.50 7.33
N LYS A 462 6.94 0.26 7.57
CA LYS A 462 7.25 -0.88 6.71
C LYS A 462 5.97 -1.65 6.40
N ALA A 463 5.77 -1.98 5.13
CA ALA A 463 4.68 -2.84 4.69
C ALA A 463 5.19 -3.94 3.75
N ASN A 464 4.70 -5.15 3.95
CA ASN A 464 4.94 -6.29 3.07
C ASN A 464 3.61 -6.94 2.71
N ILE A 465 3.43 -7.18 1.42
CA ILE A 465 2.24 -7.76 0.81
C ILE A 465 2.72 -8.92 -0.07
N SER A 466 2.48 -10.17 0.33
CA SER A 466 2.87 -11.38 -0.44
C SER A 466 1.68 -12.15 -1.02
N ASN A 467 1.73 -12.46 -2.33
CA ASN A 467 0.67 -13.12 -3.12
C ASN A 467 -0.68 -12.37 -3.06
N LEU A 468 -0.75 -11.15 -3.62
CA LEU A 468 -2.04 -10.45 -3.79
C LEU A 468 -2.67 -10.93 -5.08
N ASN A 469 -3.97 -11.21 -5.05
CA ASN A 469 -4.80 -11.44 -6.21
C ASN A 469 -6.07 -10.61 -6.05
N ILE A 470 -6.34 -9.70 -6.97
CA ILE A 470 -7.56 -8.90 -7.04
C ILE A 470 -8.22 -9.22 -8.37
N SER A 471 -9.51 -9.55 -8.35
CA SER A 471 -10.30 -9.71 -9.57
C SER A 471 -11.58 -8.89 -9.48
N ALA A 472 -11.90 -8.17 -10.53
CA ALA A 472 -13.09 -7.34 -10.64
C ALA A 472 -13.81 -7.67 -11.95
N ASN A 473 -15.13 -7.81 -11.89
CA ASN A 473 -15.97 -8.20 -13.03
C ASN A 473 -17.06 -7.15 -13.29
N ASN A 474 -17.34 -6.91 -14.57
CA ASN A 474 -18.29 -5.92 -15.10
C ASN A 474 -18.05 -4.55 -14.46
N ILE A 475 -16.98 -3.89 -14.89
CA ILE A 475 -16.60 -2.57 -14.41
C ILE A 475 -17.07 -1.53 -15.42
N SER A 476 -17.74 -0.49 -14.96
CA SER A 476 -18.06 0.68 -15.76
C SER A 476 -17.73 1.96 -15.01
N LYS A 477 -17.22 2.95 -15.73
CA LYS A 477 -17.12 4.33 -15.29
C LYS A 477 -17.94 5.20 -16.23
N GLN A 478 -18.98 5.85 -15.74
CA GLN A 478 -19.77 6.81 -16.49
C GLN A 478 -19.61 8.19 -15.84
N ASN A 479 -19.06 9.18 -16.54
CA ASN A 479 -18.68 10.45 -15.93
C ASN A 479 -17.73 10.24 -14.73
N ASN A 480 -18.15 10.59 -13.50
CA ASN A 480 -17.43 10.29 -12.25
C ASN A 480 -17.96 9.05 -11.52
N ASP A 481 -19.03 8.45 -12.02
CA ASP A 481 -19.65 7.29 -11.40
C ASP A 481 -18.87 6.03 -11.76
N ILE A 482 -18.65 5.16 -10.78
CA ILE A 482 -17.99 3.86 -10.96
C ILE A 482 -18.96 2.77 -10.49
N ASP A 483 -19.10 1.70 -11.25
CA ASP A 483 -19.85 0.51 -10.86
C ASP A 483 -18.99 -0.74 -11.12
N ILE A 484 -18.96 -1.67 -10.15
CA ILE A 484 -18.27 -2.96 -10.21
C ILE A 484 -19.21 -4.03 -9.66
N LYS A 485 -19.66 -4.97 -10.51
CA LYS A 485 -20.63 -6.01 -10.10
C LYS A 485 -20.07 -6.96 -9.04
N GLN A 486 -18.80 -7.35 -9.16
CA GLN A 486 -18.14 -8.19 -8.18
C GLN A 486 -16.66 -7.87 -8.11
N LEU A 487 -16.14 -7.74 -6.88
CA LEU A 487 -14.73 -7.58 -6.56
C LEU A 487 -14.32 -8.68 -5.59
N THR A 488 -13.25 -9.41 -5.91
CA THR A 488 -12.66 -10.43 -5.03
C THR A 488 -11.23 -10.07 -4.72
N LEU A 489 -10.85 -10.14 -3.45
CA LEU A 489 -9.49 -9.97 -2.99
C LEU A 489 -9.06 -11.26 -2.28
N ASN A 490 -8.00 -11.89 -2.77
CA ASN A 490 -7.34 -13.00 -2.11
C ASN A 490 -5.90 -12.61 -1.79
N LYS A 491 -5.53 -12.74 -0.52
CA LYS A 491 -4.22 -12.36 -0.01
C LYS A 491 -3.70 -13.44 0.92
N LYS A 492 -2.49 -13.95 0.66
CA LYS A 492 -1.84 -14.90 1.58
C LYS A 492 -1.26 -14.23 2.81
N PHE A 493 -0.58 -13.10 2.65
CA PHE A 493 0.08 -12.42 3.78
C PHE A 493 0.21 -10.91 3.57
N PHE A 494 -0.18 -10.15 4.58
CA PHE A 494 0.08 -8.73 4.74
C PHE A 494 0.71 -8.51 6.10
N ALA A 495 1.75 -7.67 6.17
CA ALA A 495 2.28 -7.17 7.41
C ALA A 495 2.57 -5.68 7.30
N PHE A 496 2.31 -4.98 8.40
CA PHE A 496 2.55 -3.57 8.57
C PHE A 496 3.19 -3.33 9.94
N ILE A 497 4.18 -2.44 9.97
CA ILE A 497 4.82 -1.97 11.19
C ILE A 497 4.69 -0.46 11.23
N ASP A 498 4.11 0.05 12.32
CA ASP A 498 3.93 1.48 12.55
C ASP A 498 5.18 2.13 13.21
N LYS A 499 5.12 3.45 13.40
CA LYS A 499 6.17 4.23 14.07
C LYS A 499 6.46 3.80 15.51
N ASN A 500 5.49 3.20 16.20
CA ASN A 500 5.62 2.71 17.56
C ASN A 500 6.11 1.25 17.60
N LYS A 501 6.53 0.69 16.45
CA LYS A 501 6.93 -0.71 16.25
C LYS A 501 5.78 -1.71 16.48
N ASN A 502 4.53 -1.26 16.54
CA ASN A 502 3.38 -2.16 16.60
C ASN A 502 3.28 -2.92 15.29
N GLN A 503 3.02 -4.22 15.40
CA GLN A 503 2.94 -5.11 14.24
C GLN A 503 1.50 -5.50 13.99
N PHE A 504 1.03 -5.26 12.78
CA PHE A 504 -0.22 -5.78 12.25
C PHE A 504 0.09 -6.82 11.19
N GLN A 505 -0.51 -8.01 11.27
CA GLN A 505 -0.39 -9.03 10.25
C GLN A 505 -1.76 -9.59 9.89
N ALA A 506 -2.01 -9.79 8.59
CA ALA A 506 -3.18 -10.50 8.11
C ALA A 506 -2.76 -11.66 7.19
N LYS A 507 -3.32 -12.84 7.40
CA LYS A 507 -3.08 -14.05 6.61
C LYS A 507 -4.41 -14.60 6.08
N ASN A 508 -4.35 -15.26 4.92
CA ASN A 508 -5.48 -15.97 4.31
C ASN A 508 -6.74 -15.10 4.14
N LEU A 509 -6.55 -13.82 3.81
CA LEU A 509 -7.65 -12.89 3.64
C LEU A 509 -8.34 -13.14 2.28
N ASN A 510 -9.56 -13.66 2.32
CA ASN A 510 -10.42 -13.86 1.17
C ASN A 510 -11.69 -13.00 1.34
N VAL A 511 -11.76 -11.91 0.58
CA VAL A 511 -12.85 -10.94 0.62
C VAL A 511 -13.60 -10.96 -0.71
N ILE A 512 -14.92 -11.04 -0.65
CA ILE A 512 -15.81 -10.93 -1.81
C ILE A 512 -16.73 -9.75 -1.54
N VAL A 513 -16.78 -8.80 -2.46
CA VAL A 513 -17.66 -7.63 -2.44
C VAL A 513 -18.58 -7.71 -3.66
N LYS A 514 -19.88 -7.50 -3.47
CA LYS A 514 -20.86 -7.47 -4.56
C LYS A 514 -21.44 -6.07 -4.74
N ASN A 515 -21.60 -5.67 -6.00
CA ASN A 515 -22.16 -4.40 -6.45
C ASN A 515 -21.53 -3.20 -5.74
N LEU A 516 -20.22 -3.02 -5.90
CA LEU A 516 -19.51 -1.83 -5.43
C LEU A 516 -19.79 -0.67 -6.41
N ALA A 517 -20.25 0.47 -5.92
CA ALA A 517 -20.50 1.65 -6.73
C ALA A 517 -19.99 2.92 -6.04
N TYR A 518 -19.53 3.89 -6.81
CA TYR A 518 -19.20 5.23 -6.35
C TYR A 518 -19.97 6.24 -7.19
N LYS A 519 -20.93 6.97 -6.62
CA LYS A 519 -21.80 7.94 -7.33
C LYS A 519 -22.06 9.14 -6.44
N ASN A 520 -21.97 10.36 -6.99
CA ASN A 520 -22.23 11.61 -6.24
C ASN A 520 -21.52 11.66 -4.87
N ASN A 521 -20.23 11.30 -4.82
CA ASN A 521 -19.43 11.25 -3.58
C ASN A 521 -19.93 10.21 -2.53
N ILE A 522 -20.76 9.25 -2.93
CA ILE A 522 -21.22 8.11 -2.13
C ILE A 522 -20.50 6.85 -2.60
N LEU A 523 -19.72 6.21 -1.74
CA LEU A 523 -19.17 4.87 -1.94
C LEU A 523 -20.14 3.84 -1.34
N SER A 524 -20.73 2.98 -2.17
CA SER A 524 -21.70 1.97 -1.75
C SER A 524 -21.32 0.54 -2.16
N LEU A 525 -21.75 -0.45 -1.36
CA LEU A 525 -21.70 -1.87 -1.74
C LEU A 525 -22.96 -2.60 -1.26
N LYS A 526 -23.41 -3.64 -1.97
CA LYS A 526 -24.61 -4.40 -1.56
C LYS A 526 -24.33 -5.38 -0.42
N GLU A 527 -23.22 -6.10 -0.51
CA GLU A 527 -22.79 -7.04 0.53
C GLU A 527 -21.30 -7.34 0.44
N SER A 528 -20.72 -7.76 1.57
CA SER A 528 -19.35 -8.25 1.62
C SER A 528 -19.21 -9.53 2.46
N ILE A 529 -18.29 -10.40 2.08
CA ILE A 529 -18.02 -11.67 2.76
C ILE A 529 -16.52 -11.80 2.99
N VAL A 530 -16.11 -12.05 4.23
CA VAL A 530 -14.71 -12.28 4.63
C VAL A 530 -14.56 -13.70 5.17
N LYS A 531 -13.78 -14.54 4.48
CA LYS A 531 -13.61 -15.96 4.83
C LYS A 531 -12.22 -16.26 5.38
N ASN A 532 -12.18 -16.97 6.50
CA ASN A 532 -10.97 -17.50 7.15
C ASN A 532 -9.85 -16.46 7.42
N PRO A 533 -10.13 -15.17 7.74
CA PRO A 533 -9.06 -14.22 7.96
C PRO A 533 -8.32 -14.58 9.26
N TYR A 534 -6.99 -14.60 9.21
CA TYR A 534 -6.16 -14.62 10.40
C TYR A 534 -5.56 -13.23 10.57
N VAL A 535 -5.91 -12.54 11.65
CA VAL A 535 -5.39 -11.22 11.99
C VAL A 535 -4.56 -11.34 13.26
N SER A 536 -3.36 -10.77 13.25
CA SER A 536 -2.49 -10.69 14.42
C SER A 536 -2.16 -9.24 14.70
N ILE A 537 -2.33 -8.83 15.95
CA ILE A 537 -1.96 -7.51 16.44
C ILE A 537 -0.96 -7.74 17.58
N SER A 538 0.23 -7.16 17.46
CA SER A 538 1.27 -7.24 18.50
C SER A 538 1.71 -5.84 18.88
N LEU A 539 1.45 -5.45 20.13
CA LEU A 539 1.93 -4.18 20.69
C LEU A 539 3.39 -4.34 21.10
N ALA A 540 4.23 -3.37 20.72
CA ALA A 540 5.64 -3.40 21.05
C ALA A 540 5.87 -3.04 22.53
N LYS A 541 6.99 -3.53 23.08
CA LYS A 541 7.49 -3.09 24.39
C LYS A 541 7.87 -1.60 24.28
N LYS A 542 7.26 -0.74 25.09
CA LYS A 542 7.67 0.66 25.17
C LYS A 542 8.93 0.71 26.05
N ASP A 543 10.00 1.28 25.51
CA ASP A 543 11.11 1.69 26.36
C ASP A 543 10.59 2.84 27.24
N ASN A 544 10.73 2.74 28.56
CA ASN A 544 10.38 3.79 29.52
C ASN A 544 11.39 4.95 29.43
N THR A 545 11.66 5.48 28.23
CA THR A 545 12.23 6.81 28.09
C THR A 545 11.12 7.80 28.37
N LYS A 546 11.37 8.70 29.33
CA LYS A 546 10.48 9.77 29.74
C LYS A 546 9.88 10.42 28.48
N GLN A 547 8.59 10.18 28.23
CA GLN A 547 7.82 11.11 27.43
C GLN A 547 7.81 12.40 28.23
N THR A 548 8.70 13.32 27.84
CA THR A 548 8.54 14.73 28.14
C THR A 548 7.14 15.10 27.69
N ASN A 549 6.28 15.39 28.66
CA ASN A 549 5.03 16.10 28.46
C ASN A 549 5.38 17.49 27.91
N ASN A 550 5.68 17.57 26.62
CA ASN A 550 5.49 18.80 25.89
C ASN A 550 3.98 18.99 25.80
N LYS A 551 3.43 19.65 26.82
CA LYS A 551 2.20 20.44 26.70
C LYS A 551 2.43 21.41 25.56
N THR A 552 2.10 20.98 24.35
CA THR A 552 1.89 21.89 23.25
C THR A 552 0.64 22.69 23.64
N LYS A 553 0.85 23.97 23.96
CA LYS A 553 -0.20 24.97 23.97
C LYS A 553 -1.01 24.77 22.68
N LYS A 554 -2.27 24.37 22.83
CA LYS A 554 -3.26 24.58 21.79
C LYS A 554 -3.46 26.09 21.73
N ASP A 555 -2.74 26.74 20.83
CA ASP A 555 -3.20 28.03 20.31
C ASP A 555 -4.54 27.77 19.64
N SER A 556 -5.59 28.28 20.28
CA SER A 556 -6.90 28.47 19.71
C SER A 556 -6.81 29.49 18.58
N THR A 557 -6.30 29.05 17.43
CA THR A 557 -6.57 29.73 16.17
C THR A 557 -7.99 29.37 15.77
N GLN A 558 -8.88 30.36 15.85
CA GLN A 558 -10.20 30.32 15.22
C GLN A 558 -9.99 29.99 13.73
N VAL A 559 -10.22 28.73 13.37
CA VAL A 559 -10.42 28.34 11.99
C VAL A 559 -11.78 28.89 11.61
N THR A 560 -11.76 30.01 10.89
CA THR A 560 -12.87 30.48 10.08
C THR A 560 -13.49 29.28 9.36
N LYS A 561 -14.78 29.04 9.60
CA LYS A 561 -15.63 28.10 8.83
C LYS A 561 -15.45 28.43 7.36
N LYS A 562 -14.58 27.68 6.70
CA LYS A 562 -14.40 27.66 5.25
C LYS A 562 -15.15 26.44 4.76
N ASP A 563 -16.10 26.69 3.87
CA ASP A 563 -17.10 25.76 3.35
C ASP A 563 -16.63 24.31 3.31
N SER A 564 -17.39 23.46 4.00
CA SER A 564 -17.27 22.01 3.94
C SER A 564 -17.50 21.57 2.50
N LYS A 565 -16.42 21.26 1.79
CA LYS A 565 -16.49 20.33 0.66
C LYS A 565 -17.20 19.08 1.17
N GLU A 566 -18.33 18.73 0.55
CA GLU A 566 -19.10 17.53 0.87
C GLU A 566 -18.16 16.35 1.10
N GLY A 567 -18.16 15.81 2.32
CA GLY A 567 -17.32 14.68 2.69
C GLY A 567 -17.77 13.41 2.00
N LEU A 568 -16.85 12.48 1.73
CA LEU A 568 -17.17 11.16 1.19
C LEU A 568 -18.22 10.47 2.07
N VAL A 569 -19.37 10.13 1.49
CA VAL A 569 -20.42 9.35 2.13
C VAL A 569 -20.18 7.86 1.89
N LEU A 570 -20.37 7.03 2.89
CA LEU A 570 -20.23 5.57 2.84
C LEU A 570 -21.60 4.92 3.01
N ASN A 571 -21.98 4.00 2.12
CA ASN A 571 -23.15 3.13 2.26
C ASN A 571 -22.73 1.67 2.02
N LEU A 572 -22.16 1.06 3.05
CA LEU A 572 -21.61 -0.27 2.99
C LEU A 572 -22.64 -1.27 3.48
N GLY A 573 -23.26 -2.02 2.58
CA GLY A 573 -24.20 -3.10 2.90
C GLY A 573 -23.60 -4.17 3.84
N PRO A 574 -24.42 -5.12 4.31
CA PRO A 574 -24.02 -6.05 5.37
C PRO A 574 -22.74 -6.82 5.05
N MET A 575 -21.92 -7.01 6.09
CA MET A 575 -20.67 -7.77 6.03
C MET A 575 -20.81 -9.07 6.81
N LYS A 576 -20.52 -10.22 6.20
CA LYS A 576 -20.44 -11.52 6.87
C LYS A 576 -18.98 -11.93 7.07
N ILE A 577 -18.62 -12.32 8.29
CA ILE A 577 -17.32 -12.86 8.62
C ILE A 577 -17.50 -14.34 9.00
N SER A 578 -16.71 -15.23 8.39
CA SER A 578 -16.74 -16.66 8.70
C SER A 578 -15.35 -17.19 9.09
N ASN A 579 -15.29 -17.91 10.20
CA ASN A 579 -14.13 -18.64 10.72
C ASN A 579 -12.86 -17.78 10.84
N ALA A 580 -13.00 -16.55 11.32
CA ALA A 580 -11.89 -15.66 11.59
C ALA A 580 -11.07 -16.13 12.81
N LYS A 581 -9.78 -15.79 12.79
CA LYS A 581 -8.84 -15.97 13.91
C LYS A 581 -8.19 -14.63 14.22
N LEU A 582 -8.26 -14.20 15.47
CA LEU A 582 -7.62 -12.99 15.97
C LEU A 582 -6.58 -13.39 17.02
N LEU A 583 -5.31 -13.12 16.76
CA LEU A 583 -4.25 -13.21 17.75
C LEU A 583 -3.92 -11.82 18.27
N PHE A 584 -4.09 -11.60 19.56
CA PHE A 584 -3.62 -10.37 20.21
C PHE A 584 -2.44 -10.69 21.11
N GLU A 585 -1.40 -9.86 21.04
CA GLU A 585 -0.20 -9.97 21.87
C GLU A 585 0.19 -8.59 22.40
N ASP A 586 0.38 -8.47 23.70
CA ASP A 586 0.86 -7.26 24.36
C ASP A 586 2.25 -7.53 24.97
N LYS A 587 3.28 -6.94 24.37
CA LYS A 587 4.67 -7.06 24.84
C LYS A 587 5.08 -5.91 25.76
N ASN A 588 4.15 -5.02 26.12
CA ASN A 588 4.40 -3.90 27.03
C ASN A 588 4.29 -4.29 28.52
N LEU A 589 4.12 -5.57 28.81
CA LEU A 589 4.03 -6.13 30.16
C LEU A 589 5.36 -6.80 30.54
N PRO A 590 5.66 -6.96 31.85
CA PRO A 590 6.86 -7.68 32.31
C PRO A 590 6.98 -9.09 31.71
N ILE A 591 5.84 -9.76 31.58
CA ILE A 591 5.67 -11.04 30.89
C ILE A 591 4.66 -10.77 29.75
N PRO A 592 4.94 -11.10 28.47
CA PRO A 592 4.01 -10.80 27.38
C PRO A 592 2.65 -11.49 27.55
N PHE A 593 1.56 -10.75 27.32
CA PHE A 593 0.22 -11.32 27.23
C PHE A 593 -0.08 -11.78 25.81
N LYS A 594 -0.71 -12.94 25.65
CA LYS A 594 -1.09 -13.48 24.34
C LYS A 594 -2.42 -14.21 24.43
N THR A 595 -3.36 -13.88 23.55
CA THR A 595 -4.67 -14.52 23.49
C THR A 595 -5.11 -14.75 22.05
N LEU A 596 -5.69 -15.92 21.79
CA LEU A 596 -6.23 -16.31 20.48
C LEU A 596 -7.74 -16.40 20.56
N ILE A 597 -8.44 -15.60 19.75
CA ILE A 597 -9.87 -15.80 19.47
C ILE A 597 -9.97 -16.52 18.14
N SER A 598 -10.68 -17.64 18.10
CA SER A 598 -10.79 -18.52 16.92
C SER A 598 -12.23 -18.87 16.62
N LYS A 599 -12.49 -19.45 15.43
CA LYS A 599 -13.85 -19.79 14.96
C LYS A 599 -14.80 -18.60 15.06
N LEU A 600 -14.28 -17.40 14.77
CA LEU A 600 -14.99 -16.15 14.96
C LEU A 600 -15.90 -15.95 13.74
N ASN A 601 -17.21 -16.07 13.97
CA ASN A 601 -18.27 -15.97 12.95
C ASN A 601 -19.20 -14.83 13.34
N GLY A 602 -19.66 -14.05 12.38
CA GLY A 602 -20.56 -12.96 12.68
C GLY A 602 -21.00 -12.17 11.48
N ALA A 603 -21.87 -11.20 11.72
CA ALA A 603 -22.32 -10.26 10.72
C ALA A 603 -22.38 -8.85 11.29
N PHE A 604 -22.16 -7.88 10.41
CA PHE A 604 -22.39 -6.46 10.60
C PHE A 604 -23.53 -6.05 9.68
N SER A 605 -24.43 -5.19 10.13
CA SER A 605 -25.47 -4.62 9.29
C SER A 605 -24.87 -3.63 8.29
N GLU A 606 -25.74 -3.01 7.49
CA GLU A 606 -25.37 -1.83 6.70
C GLU A 606 -24.74 -0.76 7.60
N LEU A 607 -23.67 -0.14 7.10
CA LEU A 607 -23.02 1.05 7.63
C LEU A 607 -23.28 2.17 6.64
N ASN A 608 -24.00 3.21 7.07
CA ASN A 608 -24.45 4.27 6.20
C ASN A 608 -24.18 5.64 6.83
N SER A 609 -23.10 6.28 6.40
CA SER A 609 -22.69 7.58 6.91
C SER A 609 -23.56 8.75 6.42
N SER A 610 -24.73 8.52 5.81
CA SER A 610 -25.68 9.59 5.43
C SER A 610 -26.97 9.57 6.24
N ASN A 611 -27.28 8.45 6.91
CA ASN A 611 -28.40 8.39 7.84
C ASN A 611 -27.86 8.15 9.25
N LEU A 612 -28.58 8.65 10.26
CA LEU A 612 -28.18 8.50 11.67
C LEU A 612 -28.47 7.07 12.20
N LYS A 613 -28.66 6.07 11.32
CA LYS A 613 -29.04 4.72 11.73
C LYS A 613 -27.79 4.00 12.24
N PRO A 614 -27.77 3.53 13.50
CA PRO A 614 -26.61 2.84 14.03
C PRO A 614 -26.36 1.49 13.33
N ALA A 615 -25.11 1.21 13.00
CA ALA A 615 -24.69 -0.11 12.55
C ALA A 615 -24.73 -1.13 13.70
N THR A 616 -25.40 -2.25 13.48
CA THR A 616 -25.49 -3.37 14.44
C THR A 616 -24.52 -4.48 14.07
N PHE A 617 -24.05 -5.24 15.05
CA PHE A 617 -23.18 -6.40 14.82
C PHE A 617 -23.42 -7.50 15.84
N ASN A 618 -23.21 -8.74 15.41
CA ASN A 618 -23.24 -9.93 16.25
C ASN A 618 -22.12 -10.87 15.83
N VAL A 619 -21.22 -11.16 16.76
CA VAL A 619 -19.99 -11.90 16.54
C VAL A 619 -19.82 -12.92 17.65
N GLU A 620 -19.57 -14.17 17.29
CA GLU A 620 -19.41 -15.29 18.21
C GLU A 620 -18.14 -16.05 17.90
N GLY A 621 -17.43 -16.53 18.92
CA GLY A 621 -16.18 -17.26 18.74
C GLY A 621 -15.71 -18.00 19.99
N LYS A 622 -14.53 -18.60 19.88
CA LYS A 622 -13.87 -19.33 20.96
C LYS A 622 -12.61 -18.59 21.42
N VAL A 623 -12.47 -18.39 22.72
CA VAL A 623 -11.27 -17.83 23.34
C VAL A 623 -10.36 -18.96 23.81
N ASN A 624 -9.14 -19.02 23.27
CA ASN A 624 -8.18 -20.08 23.52
C ASN A 624 -8.81 -21.49 23.29
N LYS A 625 -8.59 -22.46 24.21
CA LYS A 625 -9.01 -23.86 24.02
C LYS A 625 -10.50 -24.11 24.33
N TYR A 626 -11.02 -23.52 25.40
CA TYR A 626 -12.36 -23.84 25.94
C TYR A 626 -13.25 -22.62 26.22
N GLY A 627 -12.73 -21.40 26.08
CA GLY A 627 -13.47 -20.19 26.37
C GLY A 627 -14.47 -19.87 25.25
N TYR A 628 -15.59 -19.27 25.63
CA TYR A 628 -16.62 -18.78 24.73
C TYR A 628 -16.60 -17.25 24.71
N THR A 629 -16.88 -16.64 23.56
CA THR A 629 -17.17 -15.21 23.49
C THR A 629 -18.32 -14.93 22.54
N LYS A 630 -19.18 -14.00 22.94
CA LYS A 630 -20.20 -13.39 22.09
C LYS A 630 -20.17 -11.88 22.29
N ILE A 631 -20.12 -11.15 21.19
CA ILE A 631 -20.11 -9.70 21.17
C ILE A 631 -21.26 -9.25 20.29
N THR A 632 -22.17 -8.50 20.88
CA THR A 632 -23.32 -7.92 20.19
C THR A 632 -23.39 -6.44 20.49
N GLY A 633 -23.74 -5.62 19.52
CA GLY A 633 -23.91 -4.21 19.80
C GLY A 633 -24.43 -3.42 18.63
N LEU A 634 -24.58 -2.13 18.89
CA LEU A 634 -24.86 -1.10 17.92
C LEU A 634 -23.89 0.06 18.12
N ILE A 635 -23.44 0.67 17.04
CA ILE A 635 -22.52 1.81 17.03
C ILE A 635 -22.99 2.83 16.00
N ASN A 636 -22.81 4.11 16.31
CA ASN A 636 -22.86 5.16 15.29
C ASN A 636 -21.45 5.29 14.68
N GLU A 637 -21.30 4.92 13.41
CA GLU A 637 -20.02 4.93 12.70
C GLU A 637 -19.42 6.32 12.48
N GLN A 638 -20.24 7.37 12.40
CA GLN A 638 -19.75 8.75 12.22
C GLN A 638 -19.13 9.23 13.52
N ASN A 639 -19.78 8.90 14.64
CA ASN A 639 -19.32 9.29 15.95
C ASN A 639 -19.68 8.23 17.01
N ILE A 640 -18.72 7.33 17.27
CA ILE A 640 -18.86 6.30 18.31
C ILE A 640 -19.13 6.90 19.70
N LYS A 641 -18.81 8.18 19.92
CA LYS A 641 -19.06 8.87 21.19
C LYS A 641 -20.52 9.31 21.32
N GLU A 642 -21.22 9.52 20.21
CA GLU A 642 -22.63 9.89 20.23
C GLU A 642 -23.50 8.71 20.67
N LEU A 643 -23.26 7.54 20.08
CA LEU A 643 -23.94 6.30 20.44
C LEU A 643 -23.03 5.08 20.20
N THR A 644 -22.76 4.36 21.28
CA THR A 644 -22.19 3.00 21.27
C THR A 644 -22.91 2.21 22.34
N ASP A 645 -23.45 1.05 22.01
CA ASP A 645 -24.04 0.13 22.98
C ASP A 645 -23.56 -1.29 22.66
N VAL A 646 -22.61 -1.78 23.45
CA VAL A 646 -21.90 -3.03 23.19
C VAL A 646 -21.99 -3.92 24.40
N ASN A 647 -22.49 -5.13 24.18
CA ASN A 647 -22.53 -6.22 25.14
C ASN A 647 -21.50 -7.27 24.75
N MET A 648 -20.61 -7.60 25.67
CA MET A 648 -19.59 -8.64 25.51
C MET A 648 -19.76 -9.67 26.61
N ILE A 649 -19.98 -10.92 26.20
CA ILE A 649 -20.07 -12.07 27.08
C ILE A 649 -18.84 -12.93 26.85
N PHE A 650 -18.15 -13.26 27.93
CA PHE A 650 -17.10 -14.25 27.93
C PHE A 650 -17.39 -15.30 28.98
N LYS A 651 -17.27 -16.59 28.63
CA LYS A 651 -17.47 -17.69 29.56
C LYS A 651 -16.32 -18.67 29.53
N ASN A 652 -16.01 -19.25 30.68
CA ASN A 652 -15.03 -20.30 30.89
C ASN A 652 -13.62 -19.90 30.39
N ILE A 653 -13.21 -18.65 30.64
CA ILE A 653 -11.82 -18.24 30.37
C ILE A 653 -10.92 -18.71 31.51
N ALA A 654 -9.80 -19.37 31.20
CA ALA A 654 -8.80 -19.70 32.21
C ALA A 654 -8.10 -18.41 32.69
N ILE A 655 -8.32 -18.03 33.95
CA ILE A 655 -7.82 -16.76 34.50
C ILE A 655 -6.28 -16.72 34.57
N LYS A 656 -5.63 -17.89 34.64
CA LYS A 656 -4.17 -18.06 34.55
C LYS A 656 -3.55 -17.34 33.35
N ASN A 657 -4.28 -17.21 32.24
CA ASN A 657 -3.81 -16.50 31.05
C ASN A 657 -3.62 -14.98 31.27
N PHE A 658 -4.19 -14.43 32.35
CA PHE A 658 -4.06 -13.02 32.73
C PHE A 658 -2.96 -12.75 33.77
N THR A 659 -2.16 -13.76 34.14
CA THR A 659 -0.96 -13.59 34.98
C THR A 659 -0.05 -12.43 34.53
N PRO A 660 0.21 -12.19 33.23
CA PRO A 660 0.90 -10.99 32.77
C PRO A 660 0.40 -9.66 33.36
N TYR A 661 -0.92 -9.52 33.53
CA TYR A 661 -1.54 -8.33 34.10
C TYR A 661 -1.52 -8.35 35.63
N SER A 662 -1.82 -9.49 36.27
CA SER A 662 -1.76 -9.59 37.73
C SER A 662 -0.34 -9.41 38.27
N SER A 663 0.67 -9.96 37.59
CA SER A 663 2.07 -9.76 37.93
C SER A 663 2.48 -8.29 37.82
N LYS A 664 2.01 -7.57 36.80
CA LYS A 664 2.31 -6.15 36.64
C LYS A 664 1.71 -5.31 37.76
N PHE A 665 0.44 -5.52 38.07
CA PHE A 665 -0.31 -4.57 38.89
C PHE A 665 -0.58 -5.00 40.34
N VAL A 666 -0.49 -6.29 40.67
CA VAL A 666 -0.62 -6.81 42.05
C VAL A 666 0.55 -7.71 42.48
N GLY A 667 1.59 -7.86 41.65
CA GLY A 667 2.83 -8.54 42.05
C GLY A 667 2.64 -10.03 42.39
N ARG A 668 1.63 -10.68 41.81
CA ARG A 668 1.28 -12.08 42.07
C ARG A 668 0.83 -12.79 40.81
N GLU A 669 1.27 -14.03 40.64
CA GLU A 669 0.74 -14.91 39.59
C GLU A 669 -0.63 -15.48 39.97
N ILE A 670 -1.39 -15.93 38.97
CA ILE A 670 -2.59 -16.72 39.18
C ILE A 670 -2.33 -18.15 38.73
N ALA A 671 -2.32 -19.09 39.68
CA ALA A 671 -2.02 -20.49 39.42
C ALA A 671 -3.19 -21.23 38.75
N ASN A 672 -4.42 -20.94 39.19
CA ASN A 672 -5.64 -21.56 38.67
C ASN A 672 -6.88 -20.67 38.85
N GLY A 673 -7.94 -20.99 38.12
CA GLY A 673 -9.27 -20.39 38.24
C GLY A 673 -9.95 -20.22 36.89
N LYS A 674 -11.25 -19.92 36.93
CA LYS A 674 -12.07 -19.58 35.76
C LYS A 674 -12.61 -18.16 35.88
N LEU A 675 -12.79 -17.53 34.74
CA LEU A 675 -13.27 -16.17 34.61
C LEU A 675 -14.44 -16.14 33.61
N ASP A 676 -15.58 -15.65 34.09
CA ASP A 676 -16.73 -15.27 33.28
C ASP A 676 -16.90 -13.75 33.37
N LEU A 677 -17.17 -13.11 32.24
CA LEU A 677 -17.35 -11.67 32.12
C LEU A 677 -18.67 -11.38 31.40
N ASP A 678 -19.50 -10.52 31.98
CA ASP A 678 -20.63 -9.88 31.30
C ASP A 678 -20.41 -8.37 31.36
N LEU A 679 -20.00 -7.83 30.21
CA LEU A 679 -19.56 -6.45 30.05
C LEU A 679 -20.57 -5.69 29.20
N LYS A 680 -21.15 -4.63 29.75
CA LYS A 680 -22.14 -3.79 29.05
C LYS A 680 -21.64 -2.36 28.98
N TYR A 681 -21.25 -1.92 27.80
CA TYR A 681 -20.58 -0.65 27.58
C TYR A 681 -21.48 0.25 26.75
N ASN A 682 -22.06 1.26 27.40
CA ASN A 682 -22.94 2.23 26.77
C ASN A 682 -22.30 3.61 26.76
N ILE A 683 -22.09 4.19 25.58
CA ILE A 683 -21.66 5.57 25.41
C ILE A 683 -22.81 6.33 24.77
N LYS A 684 -23.25 7.41 25.43
CA LYS A 684 -24.26 8.34 24.90
C LYS A 684 -23.78 9.77 25.12
N LYS A 685 -23.68 10.55 24.03
CA LYS A 685 -23.21 11.95 24.08
C LYS A 685 -21.91 12.09 24.88
N SER A 686 -20.91 11.30 24.52
CA SER A 686 -19.59 11.17 25.14
C SER A 686 -19.55 10.64 26.57
N ASN A 687 -20.70 10.37 27.21
CA ASN A 687 -20.73 9.80 28.55
C ASN A 687 -20.75 8.28 28.47
N LEU A 688 -19.66 7.66 28.95
CA LEU A 688 -19.59 6.21 29.17
C LEU A 688 -20.32 5.85 30.46
N LYS A 689 -21.21 4.86 30.36
CA LYS A 689 -21.74 4.03 31.44
C LYS A 689 -21.39 2.58 31.10
N ALA A 690 -20.39 2.04 31.78
CA ALA A 690 -20.00 0.64 31.67
C ALA A 690 -20.40 -0.12 32.93
N LYS A 691 -21.01 -1.30 32.75
CA LYS A 691 -21.21 -2.28 33.82
C LYS A 691 -20.29 -3.46 33.55
N ASN A 692 -19.50 -3.82 34.55
CA ASN A 692 -18.52 -4.89 34.45
C ASN A 692 -18.87 -5.95 35.48
N LYS A 693 -19.62 -6.98 35.08
CA LYS A 693 -19.86 -8.13 35.92
C LYS A 693 -18.72 -9.13 35.72
N ILE A 694 -17.99 -9.40 36.79
CA ILE A 694 -16.79 -10.23 36.81
C ILE A 694 -17.02 -11.37 37.78
N ILE A 695 -17.10 -12.59 37.27
CA ILE A 695 -17.29 -13.80 38.07
C ILE A 695 -16.00 -14.60 37.98
N ILE A 696 -15.35 -14.78 39.14
CA ILE A 696 -14.14 -15.59 39.27
C ILE A 696 -14.47 -16.82 40.09
N SER A 697 -14.15 -18.01 39.58
CA SER A 697 -14.37 -19.26 40.30
C SER A 697 -13.07 -19.99 40.57
N ASN A 698 -12.93 -20.49 41.78
CA ASN A 698 -11.86 -21.37 42.26
C ASN A 698 -10.47 -20.77 42.04
N ILE A 699 -10.31 -19.48 42.36
CA ILE A 699 -9.03 -18.78 42.20
C ILE A 699 -7.98 -19.31 43.17
N ARG A 700 -6.77 -19.51 42.65
CA ARG A 700 -5.59 -19.84 43.45
C ARG A 700 -4.43 -18.96 43.02
N LEU A 701 -3.83 -18.27 43.99
CA LEU A 701 -2.64 -17.45 43.77
C LEU A 701 -1.41 -18.34 43.55
N GLY A 702 -0.48 -17.85 42.73
CA GLY A 702 0.82 -18.45 42.50
C GLY A 702 1.93 -17.70 43.24
N LYS A 703 3.13 -17.70 42.66
CA LYS A 703 4.32 -17.08 43.26
C LYS A 703 4.25 -15.56 43.22
N GLU A 704 5.05 -14.92 44.07
CA GLU A 704 5.29 -13.48 44.01
C GLU A 704 6.09 -13.09 42.76
N VAL A 705 5.72 -11.96 42.16
CA VAL A 705 6.42 -11.41 40.99
C VAL A 705 6.81 -9.97 41.26
N LYS A 706 8.10 -9.66 41.11
CA LYS A 706 8.61 -8.29 41.24
C LYS A 706 8.10 -7.43 40.09
N SER A 707 7.32 -6.39 40.42
CA SER A 707 6.90 -5.36 39.48
C SER A 707 6.93 -4.00 40.16
N LYS A 708 7.44 -2.98 39.45
CA LYS A 708 7.51 -1.59 39.95
C LYS A 708 6.12 -0.95 40.07
N ASP A 709 5.18 -1.41 39.25
CA ASP A 709 3.82 -0.88 39.18
C ASP A 709 2.85 -1.66 40.09
N ALA A 710 3.35 -2.65 40.85
CA ALA A 710 2.51 -3.51 41.68
C ALA A 710 2.10 -2.81 42.98
N VAL A 711 0.80 -2.88 43.29
CA VAL A 711 0.26 -2.44 44.58
C VAL A 711 0.41 -3.60 45.58
N SER A 712 1.00 -3.33 46.75
CA SER A 712 1.09 -4.31 47.84
C SER A 712 -0.29 -4.50 48.48
N LEU A 713 -0.93 -5.64 48.23
CA LEU A 713 -2.26 -5.97 48.74
C LEU A 713 -2.26 -7.35 49.41
N PRO A 714 -2.96 -7.53 50.54
CA PRO A 714 -3.15 -8.82 51.21
C PRO A 714 -4.19 -9.67 50.45
N LEU A 715 -3.79 -10.17 49.27
CA LEU A 715 -4.71 -10.84 48.32
C LEU A 715 -5.38 -12.09 48.89
N GLU A 716 -4.72 -12.85 49.77
CA GLU A 716 -5.32 -14.04 50.38
C GLU A 716 -6.50 -13.69 51.28
N LEU A 717 -6.38 -12.63 52.08
CA LEU A 717 -7.47 -12.12 52.91
C LEU A 717 -8.60 -11.56 52.04
N ALA A 718 -8.26 -10.84 50.96
CA ALA A 718 -9.26 -10.34 50.03
C ALA A 718 -10.06 -11.47 49.35
N ILE A 719 -9.39 -12.55 48.93
CA ILE A 719 -10.04 -13.75 48.39
C ILE A 719 -10.92 -14.38 49.46
N ALA A 720 -10.44 -14.59 50.69
CA ALA A 720 -11.23 -15.18 51.77
C ALA A 720 -12.50 -14.38 52.13
N LEU A 721 -12.44 -13.04 52.02
CA LEU A 721 -13.57 -12.14 52.27
C LEU A 721 -14.62 -12.16 51.14
N LEU A 722 -14.17 -12.25 49.90
CA LEU A 722 -15.03 -12.12 48.71
C LEU A 722 -15.55 -13.48 48.19
N GLU A 723 -14.79 -14.56 48.38
CA GLU A 723 -15.11 -15.90 47.89
C GLU A 723 -16.22 -16.55 48.73
N ASN A 724 -17.31 -16.95 48.08
CA ASN A 724 -18.42 -17.64 48.74
C ASN A 724 -18.13 -19.14 48.97
N LYS A 725 -19.11 -19.86 49.52
CA LYS A 725 -19.01 -21.31 49.78
C LYS A 725 -18.75 -22.18 48.53
N ASP A 726 -19.14 -21.70 47.35
CA ASP A 726 -19.01 -22.40 46.07
C ASP A 726 -17.69 -22.06 45.36
N GLY A 727 -16.79 -21.30 46.02
CA GLY A 727 -15.53 -20.86 45.45
C GLY A 727 -15.66 -19.70 44.46
N VAL A 728 -16.78 -18.97 44.51
CA VAL A 728 -17.11 -17.91 43.54
C VAL A 728 -16.98 -16.53 44.17
N ILE A 729 -16.30 -15.63 43.44
CA ILE A 729 -16.24 -14.20 43.67
C ILE A 729 -17.08 -13.55 42.56
N ASP A 730 -18.17 -12.88 42.92
CA ASP A 730 -19.03 -12.13 41.98
C ASP A 730 -18.88 -10.62 42.26
N LEU A 731 -18.30 -9.89 41.31
CA LEU A 731 -18.04 -8.46 41.40
C LEU A 731 -18.84 -7.73 40.33
N ASP A 732 -19.58 -6.70 40.74
CA ASP A 732 -20.17 -5.72 39.83
C ASP A 732 -19.44 -4.39 40.00
N ILE A 733 -18.67 -4.01 38.98
CA ILE A 733 -17.87 -2.79 38.98
C ILE A 733 -18.44 -1.81 37.95
N PRO A 734 -19.32 -0.88 38.37
CA PRO A 734 -19.81 0.16 37.48
C PRO A 734 -18.69 1.18 37.23
N ILE A 735 -18.60 1.65 35.98
CA ILE A 735 -17.62 2.65 35.56
C ILE A 735 -18.35 3.71 34.77
N THR A 736 -18.12 4.96 35.16
CA THR A 736 -18.63 6.13 34.46
C THR A 736 -17.50 7.08 34.11
N GLY A 737 -17.63 7.79 32.99
CA GLY A 737 -16.71 8.87 32.66
C GLY A 737 -17.00 9.50 31.30
N ASN A 738 -16.36 10.63 31.02
CA ASN A 738 -16.54 11.34 29.76
C ASN A 738 -15.37 11.01 28.81
N VAL A 739 -15.68 10.47 27.63
CA VAL A 739 -14.68 10.05 26.63
C VAL A 739 -14.06 11.20 25.83
N ASP A 740 -14.54 12.44 26.02
CA ASP A 740 -13.92 13.64 25.47
C ASP A 740 -12.80 14.20 26.35
N ASP A 741 -12.70 13.75 27.61
CA ASP A 741 -11.61 14.16 28.49
C ASP A 741 -10.28 13.57 27.96
N PRO A 742 -9.27 14.40 27.63
CA PRO A 742 -7.97 13.94 27.13
C PRO A 742 -7.22 13.00 28.09
N GLN A 743 -7.55 13.04 29.39
CA GLN A 743 -6.99 12.16 30.41
C GLN A 743 -7.79 10.87 30.59
N PHE A 744 -8.96 10.76 29.93
CA PHE A 744 -9.82 9.59 30.05
C PHE A 744 -9.15 8.34 29.48
N ALA A 745 -8.97 7.34 30.34
CA ALA A 745 -8.51 6.02 29.94
C ALA A 745 -9.29 4.96 30.73
N ILE A 746 -9.91 4.02 30.01
CA ILE A 746 -10.75 2.98 30.61
C ILE A 746 -9.92 2.06 31.53
N ALA A 747 -8.72 1.66 31.10
CA ALA A 747 -7.91 0.68 31.82
C ALA A 747 -7.50 1.15 33.24
N PRO A 748 -6.97 2.37 33.47
CA PRO A 748 -6.72 2.88 34.82
C PRO A 748 -7.97 2.99 35.69
N ILE A 749 -9.13 3.36 35.14
CA ILE A 749 -10.37 3.49 35.90
C ILE A 749 -10.88 2.12 36.37
N VAL A 750 -10.92 1.13 35.47
CA VAL A 750 -11.25 -0.26 35.80
C VAL A 750 -10.30 -0.77 36.88
N TRP A 751 -9.00 -0.53 36.68
CA TRP A 751 -7.96 -0.97 37.61
C TRP A 751 -8.13 -0.33 39.00
N HIS A 752 -8.32 0.98 39.06
CA HIS A 752 -8.50 1.72 40.30
C HIS A 752 -9.77 1.29 41.07
N ALA A 753 -10.88 1.08 40.35
CA ALA A 753 -12.12 0.58 40.95
C ALA A 753 -11.94 -0.81 41.54
N PHE A 754 -11.26 -1.72 40.83
CA PHE A 754 -10.91 -3.04 41.34
C PHE A 754 -9.99 -2.95 42.57
N THR A 755 -8.89 -2.19 42.52
CA THR A 755 -7.97 -2.06 43.66
C THR A 755 -8.65 -1.44 44.88
N ASN A 756 -9.50 -0.42 44.68
CA ASN A 756 -10.23 0.21 45.77
C ASN A 756 -11.23 -0.75 46.42
N LEU A 757 -11.88 -1.62 45.65
CA LEU A 757 -12.76 -2.66 46.18
C LEU A 757 -11.97 -3.60 47.10
N ILE A 758 -10.80 -4.06 46.66
CA ILE A 758 -9.92 -4.92 47.45
C ILE A 758 -9.42 -4.20 48.72
N ILE A 759 -8.94 -2.96 48.60
CA ILE A 759 -8.47 -2.16 49.74
C ILE A 759 -9.60 -1.97 50.75
N LYS A 760 -10.80 -1.58 50.31
CA LYS A 760 -11.96 -1.38 51.19
C LYS A 760 -12.39 -2.68 51.88
N ALA A 761 -12.39 -3.81 51.16
CA ALA A 761 -12.74 -5.10 51.73
C ALA A 761 -11.79 -5.48 52.87
N VAL A 762 -10.49 -5.26 52.70
CA VAL A 762 -9.49 -5.64 53.70
C VAL A 762 -9.30 -4.61 54.81
N SER A 763 -9.39 -3.31 54.51
CA SER A 763 -9.24 -2.27 55.53
C SER A 763 -10.45 -2.17 56.47
N SER A 764 -11.62 -2.65 56.04
CA SER A 764 -12.83 -2.67 56.85
C SER A 764 -13.62 -3.98 56.69
N PRO A 765 -13.05 -5.11 57.15
CA PRO A 765 -13.61 -6.42 56.86
C PRO A 765 -14.95 -6.63 57.56
N PHE A 766 -15.14 -6.13 58.79
CA PHE A 766 -16.43 -6.23 59.48
C PHE A 766 -17.55 -5.41 58.81
N ASN A 767 -17.25 -4.28 58.17
CA ASN A 767 -18.26 -3.54 57.42
C ASN A 767 -18.79 -4.37 56.25
N LEU A 768 -17.89 -5.04 55.53
CA LEU A 768 -18.26 -5.96 54.45
C LEU A 768 -19.08 -7.15 54.98
N LEU A 769 -18.63 -7.79 56.07
CA LEU A 769 -19.28 -8.98 56.61
C LEU A 769 -20.64 -8.68 57.27
N ALA A 770 -20.78 -7.50 57.88
CA ALA A 770 -22.05 -7.03 58.44
C ALA A 770 -23.07 -6.73 57.33
N SER A 771 -22.63 -6.12 56.22
CA SER A 771 -23.48 -5.88 55.05
C SER A 771 -24.06 -7.17 54.44
N LEU A 772 -23.34 -8.30 54.52
CA LEU A 772 -23.80 -9.62 54.06
C LEU A 772 -25.01 -10.16 54.86
N LEU A 773 -25.15 -9.69 56.10
CA LEU A 773 -26.26 -10.05 56.99
C LEU A 773 -27.26 -8.91 57.20
N GLY A 774 -27.02 -7.72 56.64
CA GLY A 774 -27.87 -6.54 56.86
C GLY A 774 -27.82 -6.00 58.29
N ILE A 775 -26.69 -6.17 58.99
CA ILE A 775 -26.50 -5.76 60.39
C ILE A 775 -25.46 -4.63 60.50
N GLU A 776 -25.40 -4.00 61.66
CA GLU A 776 -24.36 -3.00 61.96
C GLU A 776 -23.02 -3.67 62.27
N PRO A 777 -21.88 -3.10 61.84
CA PRO A 777 -20.56 -3.68 62.04
C PRO A 777 -20.18 -3.87 63.51
N ASP A 778 -20.63 -2.98 64.40
CA ASP A 778 -20.27 -3.02 65.83
C ASP A 778 -20.84 -4.25 66.54
N LYS A 779 -21.90 -4.87 66.00
CA LYS A 779 -22.49 -6.11 66.53
C LYS A 779 -21.63 -7.36 66.31
N ILE A 780 -20.52 -7.27 65.59
CA ILE A 780 -19.65 -8.43 65.28
C ILE A 780 -18.15 -8.13 65.42
N LYS A 781 -17.78 -6.94 65.91
CA LYS A 781 -16.38 -6.51 66.07
C LYS A 781 -15.77 -6.92 67.41
N SER A 782 -16.59 -7.21 68.41
CA SER A 782 -16.12 -7.56 69.74
C SER A 782 -17.11 -8.43 70.49
N ILE A 783 -16.62 -9.02 71.57
CA ILE A 783 -17.42 -9.75 72.56
C ILE A 783 -17.17 -9.11 73.92
N ASP A 784 -18.22 -8.68 74.60
CA ASP A 784 -18.13 -8.03 75.90
C ASP A 784 -18.34 -9.01 77.07
N PHE A 785 -17.50 -8.89 78.09
CA PHE A 785 -17.62 -9.65 79.33
C PHE A 785 -17.81 -8.70 80.52
N ILE A 786 -18.69 -9.08 81.45
CA ILE A 786 -18.78 -8.43 82.77
C ILE A 786 -17.46 -8.67 83.51
N PHE A 787 -16.99 -7.66 84.24
CA PHE A 787 -15.75 -7.73 85.00
C PHE A 787 -15.72 -8.97 85.92
N ALA A 788 -14.60 -9.69 85.91
CA ALA A 788 -14.38 -10.95 86.63
C ALA A 788 -15.30 -12.14 86.27
N GLU A 789 -16.28 -11.97 85.36
CA GLU A 789 -17.14 -13.06 84.90
C GLU A 789 -16.66 -13.65 83.57
N HIS A 790 -16.94 -14.94 83.36
CA HIS A 790 -16.61 -15.64 82.11
C HIS A 790 -17.83 -16.08 81.30
N ARG A 791 -19.05 -15.91 81.82
CA ARG A 791 -20.27 -16.29 81.09
C ARG A 791 -20.49 -15.37 79.89
N LEU A 792 -21.05 -15.92 78.81
CA LEU A 792 -21.48 -15.14 77.65
C LEU A 792 -22.87 -14.57 77.93
N LEU A 793 -23.02 -13.25 77.76
CA LEU A 793 -24.33 -12.59 77.81
C LEU A 793 -25.15 -13.01 76.59
N ASP A 794 -26.49 -12.95 76.70
CA ASP A 794 -27.36 -13.30 75.58
C ASP A 794 -27.20 -12.34 74.38
N SER A 795 -26.85 -11.07 74.64
CA SER A 795 -26.45 -10.10 73.61
C SER A 795 -25.21 -10.57 72.83
N GLU A 796 -24.22 -11.12 73.52
CA GLU A 796 -22.97 -11.58 72.90
C GLU A 796 -23.16 -12.89 72.12
N LYS A 797 -24.14 -13.72 72.51
CA LYS A 797 -24.53 -14.90 71.73
C LYS A 797 -25.09 -14.51 70.37
N GLU A 798 -25.81 -13.39 70.25
CA GLU A 798 -26.28 -12.85 68.96
C GLU A 798 -25.10 -12.47 68.05
N ALA A 799 -24.07 -11.82 68.61
CA ALA A 799 -22.84 -11.49 67.89
C ALA A 799 -22.14 -12.75 67.37
N LEU A 800 -21.96 -13.76 68.22
CA LEU A 800 -21.35 -15.05 67.86
C LEU A 800 -22.18 -15.83 66.82
N ASP A 801 -23.51 -15.74 66.87
CA ASP A 801 -24.40 -16.33 65.86
C ASP A 801 -24.20 -15.70 64.49
N ASN A 802 -24.08 -14.37 64.44
CA ASN A 802 -23.82 -13.65 63.21
C ASN A 802 -22.43 -13.99 62.66
N ILE A 803 -21.43 -14.10 63.52
CA ILE A 803 -20.07 -14.56 63.15
C ILE A 803 -20.12 -15.99 62.59
N ALA A 804 -20.85 -16.92 63.22
CA ALA A 804 -21.00 -18.28 62.74
C ALA A 804 -21.66 -18.31 61.34
N LYS A 805 -22.74 -17.55 61.13
CA LYS A 805 -23.38 -17.40 59.80
C LYS A 805 -22.40 -16.89 58.75
N ILE A 806 -21.55 -15.93 59.10
CA ILE A 806 -20.50 -15.39 58.22
C ILE A 806 -19.48 -16.49 57.86
N LEU A 807 -18.94 -17.20 58.85
CA LEU A 807 -17.92 -18.24 58.66
C LEU A 807 -18.43 -19.46 57.87
N ILE A 808 -19.74 -19.70 57.86
CA ILE A 808 -20.40 -20.69 57.00
C ILE A 808 -20.51 -20.17 55.57
N LYS A 809 -20.94 -18.91 55.37
CA LYS A 809 -21.04 -18.26 54.04
C LYS A 809 -19.67 -17.98 53.39
N ARG A 810 -18.60 -17.92 54.18
CA ARG A 810 -17.21 -17.65 53.79
C ARG A 810 -16.25 -18.69 54.37
N PRO A 811 -16.10 -19.86 53.71
CA PRO A 811 -15.40 -20.99 54.31
C PRO A 811 -13.89 -20.79 54.48
N ASN A 812 -13.27 -19.89 53.70
CA ASN A 812 -11.83 -19.61 53.77
C ASN A 812 -11.49 -18.53 54.82
N LEU A 813 -12.49 -18.01 55.54
CA LEU A 813 -12.34 -16.97 56.55
C LEU A 813 -12.11 -17.58 57.95
N ALA A 814 -11.34 -16.88 58.77
CA ALA A 814 -11.19 -17.13 60.19
C ALA A 814 -11.42 -15.85 61.00
N ILE A 815 -11.85 -16.00 62.25
CA ILE A 815 -11.88 -14.92 63.23
C ILE A 815 -10.73 -15.12 64.21
N LYS A 816 -9.96 -14.05 64.40
CA LYS A 816 -8.99 -13.89 65.47
C LYS A 816 -9.70 -13.26 66.67
N ILE A 817 -9.52 -13.86 67.83
CA ILE A 817 -10.00 -13.34 69.11
C ILE A 817 -8.78 -12.76 69.82
N ASN A 818 -8.84 -11.47 70.18
CA ASN A 818 -7.84 -10.80 71.00
C ASN A 818 -8.32 -10.78 72.47
N PRO A 819 -7.81 -11.67 73.32
CA PRO A 819 -8.22 -11.69 74.72
C PRO A 819 -7.67 -10.47 75.45
N ALA A 820 -8.51 -9.81 76.23
CA ALA A 820 -8.14 -8.65 77.02
C ALA A 820 -8.36 -8.90 78.52
N ILE A 821 -7.56 -8.22 79.34
CA ILE A 821 -7.83 -8.05 80.77
C ILE A 821 -7.75 -6.57 81.12
N THR A 822 -8.70 -6.08 81.90
CA THR A 822 -8.78 -4.68 82.33
C THR A 822 -8.30 -4.52 83.77
N LYS A 823 -8.05 -3.27 84.19
CA LYS A 823 -7.74 -2.96 85.61
C LYS A 823 -8.95 -3.27 86.50
N GLU A 824 -10.15 -3.11 85.96
CA GLU A 824 -11.45 -3.32 86.58
C GLU A 824 -11.74 -4.81 86.75
N ASP A 825 -11.33 -5.68 85.81
CA ASP A 825 -11.34 -7.14 86.02
C ASP A 825 -10.50 -7.51 87.24
N LYS A 826 -9.30 -6.93 87.38
CA LYS A 826 -8.42 -7.18 88.52
C LYS A 826 -9.05 -6.65 89.82
N ALA A 827 -9.58 -5.43 89.80
CA ALA A 827 -10.23 -4.82 90.96
C ALA A 827 -11.49 -5.61 91.40
N LYS A 828 -12.28 -6.13 90.44
CA LYS A 828 -13.46 -6.93 90.74
C LYS A 828 -13.10 -8.32 91.26
N LEU A 829 -12.05 -8.95 90.71
CA LEU A 829 -11.50 -10.21 91.27
C LEU A 829 -10.99 -10.00 92.70
N GLN A 830 -10.36 -8.86 92.97
CA GLN A 830 -9.94 -8.45 94.31
C GLN A 830 -11.13 -8.30 95.27
N GLU A 831 -12.19 -7.63 94.83
CA GLU A 831 -13.43 -7.49 95.61
C GLU A 831 -14.08 -8.85 95.89
N LEU A 832 -14.26 -9.72 94.88
CA LEU A 832 -14.86 -11.04 95.06
C LEU A 832 -14.04 -11.94 96.00
N LYS A 833 -12.70 -11.85 95.92
CA LYS A 833 -11.81 -12.58 96.83
C LYS A 833 -11.92 -12.05 98.26
N ALA A 834 -12.02 -10.73 98.43
CA ALA A 834 -12.26 -10.11 99.73
C ALA A 834 -13.64 -10.48 100.29
N GLU A 835 -14.70 -10.45 99.49
CA GLU A 835 -16.04 -10.85 99.89
C GLU A 835 -16.10 -12.30 100.34
N LYS A 836 -15.43 -13.21 99.62
CA LYS A 836 -15.32 -14.61 100.06
C LYS A 836 -14.66 -14.71 101.43
N LEU A 837 -13.55 -14.00 101.64
CA LEU A 837 -12.83 -13.96 102.90
C LEU A 837 -13.67 -13.34 104.04
N ILE A 838 -14.43 -12.29 103.75
CA ILE A 838 -15.38 -11.66 104.69
C ILE A 838 -16.51 -12.62 105.04
N ASN A 839 -17.13 -13.28 104.06
CA ASN A 839 -18.21 -14.23 104.27
C ASN A 839 -17.76 -15.46 105.06
N ASP A 840 -16.56 -15.97 104.80
CA ASP A 840 -15.97 -17.08 105.57
C ASP A 840 -15.73 -16.66 107.02
N LYS A 841 -15.28 -15.42 107.25
CA LYS A 841 -15.09 -14.86 108.60
C LYS A 841 -16.43 -14.59 109.32
N MET A 842 -17.46 -14.15 108.60
CA MET A 842 -18.81 -13.94 109.13
C MET A 842 -19.51 -15.23 109.55
N LYS A 843 -19.33 -16.32 108.79
CA LYS A 843 -19.88 -17.65 109.14
C LYS A 843 -19.35 -18.14 110.49
N ASN A 844 -18.15 -17.70 110.87
CA ASN A 844 -17.50 -18.06 112.13
C ASN A 844 -17.78 -17.06 113.28
N SER A 845 -18.70 -16.10 113.11
CA SER A 845 -19.05 -15.09 114.13
C SER A 845 -20.50 -15.23 114.62
N VAL A 846 -20.72 -15.07 115.92
CA VAL A 846 -22.04 -15.21 116.59
C VAL A 846 -22.67 -13.85 116.90
N GLU A 847 -21.96 -12.74 116.69
CA GLU A 847 -22.41 -11.39 117.07
C GLU A 847 -23.57 -10.86 116.19
N LYS A 848 -24.36 -9.91 116.70
CA LYS A 848 -25.50 -9.35 115.94
C LYS A 848 -25.05 -8.54 114.72
N ASN A 849 -23.85 -7.94 114.78
CA ASN A 849 -23.26 -7.11 113.71
C ASN A 849 -22.12 -7.85 112.95
N LYS A 850 -22.36 -9.11 112.56
CA LYS A 850 -21.35 -10.03 111.96
C LYS A 850 -20.52 -9.42 110.83
N TYR A 851 -21.15 -8.60 109.99
CA TYR A 851 -20.50 -7.98 108.83
C TYR A 851 -19.43 -6.97 109.23
N GLN A 852 -19.75 -6.11 110.21
CA GLN A 852 -18.81 -5.10 110.73
C GLN A 852 -17.60 -5.76 111.40
N VAL A 853 -17.85 -6.76 112.25
CA VAL A 853 -16.80 -7.48 112.99
C VAL A 853 -15.87 -8.22 112.05
N ALA A 854 -16.42 -8.85 111.00
CA ALA A 854 -15.63 -9.50 109.97
C ALA A 854 -14.73 -8.48 109.25
N LEU A 855 -15.27 -7.33 108.84
CA LEU A 855 -14.49 -6.28 108.17
C LEU A 855 -13.40 -5.69 109.08
N GLU A 856 -13.72 -5.31 110.31
CA GLU A 856 -12.79 -4.75 111.28
C GLU A 856 -11.66 -5.75 111.61
N SER A 857 -11.98 -7.03 111.83
CA SER A 857 -10.99 -8.08 112.14
C SER A 857 -10.09 -8.46 110.96
N ILE A 858 -10.63 -8.43 109.73
CA ILE A 858 -9.84 -8.65 108.52
C ILE A 858 -8.93 -7.45 108.27
N TYR A 859 -9.44 -6.23 108.44
CA TYR A 859 -8.66 -5.01 108.28
C TYR A 859 -7.49 -4.95 109.27
N LEU A 860 -7.71 -5.26 110.55
CA LEU A 860 -6.69 -5.32 111.59
C LEU A 860 -5.66 -6.45 111.40
N SER A 861 -5.99 -7.49 110.62
CA SER A 861 -5.03 -8.56 110.31
C SER A 861 -3.92 -8.13 109.34
N TYR A 862 -4.05 -6.95 108.73
CA TYR A 862 -3.01 -6.37 107.89
C TYR A 862 -1.98 -5.62 108.72
N LYS A 863 -0.69 -5.87 108.45
CA LYS A 863 0.44 -5.26 109.17
C LYS A 863 0.44 -3.71 109.18
N ASP A 864 -0.25 -3.07 108.24
CA ASP A 864 -0.31 -1.60 108.09
C ASP A 864 -1.67 -1.00 108.49
N SER A 865 -2.52 -1.74 109.23
CA SER A 865 -3.85 -1.27 109.60
C SER A 865 -3.77 -0.09 110.58
N LYS A 866 -4.48 1.01 110.29
CA LYS A 866 -4.62 2.12 111.26
C LYS A 866 -5.60 1.73 112.37
N ASN A 867 -5.50 2.42 113.50
CA ASN A 867 -6.43 2.23 114.62
C ASN A 867 -7.88 2.47 114.16
N LEU A 868 -8.79 1.54 114.48
CA LEU A 868 -10.19 1.61 114.05
C LEU A 868 -10.93 2.84 114.60
N ASP A 869 -10.57 3.32 115.80
CA ASP A 869 -11.21 4.50 116.40
C ASP A 869 -10.84 5.79 115.67
N GLU A 870 -9.62 5.88 115.14
CA GLU A 870 -9.19 6.99 114.27
C GLU A 870 -9.91 6.96 112.93
N ILE A 871 -10.14 5.77 112.38
CA ILE A 871 -10.88 5.61 111.12
C ILE A 871 -12.34 5.97 111.33
N LYS A 872 -12.97 5.51 112.43
CA LYS A 872 -14.38 5.84 112.75
C LYS A 872 -14.60 7.36 112.84
N LYS A 873 -13.65 8.11 113.40
CA LYS A 873 -13.71 9.59 113.45
C LYS A 873 -13.79 10.25 112.07
N LEU A 874 -13.26 9.64 111.02
CA LEU A 874 -13.35 10.16 109.64
C LEU A 874 -14.75 10.04 109.03
N PHE A 875 -15.65 9.31 109.66
CA PHE A 875 -17.01 9.04 109.17
C PHE A 875 -18.08 9.44 110.20
N ILE A 876 -17.75 10.33 111.13
CA ILE A 876 -18.74 10.98 112.00
C ILE A 876 -19.37 12.12 111.20
N ASN A 877 -20.69 12.08 111.05
CA ASN A 877 -21.45 13.11 110.33
C ASN A 877 -21.70 14.33 111.24
N ASP A 878 -22.20 15.43 110.66
CA ASP A 878 -22.42 16.71 111.36
C ASP A 878 -23.32 16.61 112.64
N ASP A 879 -24.13 15.54 112.76
CA ASP A 879 -24.95 15.21 113.93
C ASP A 879 -24.24 14.33 114.99
N GLU A 880 -22.90 14.27 114.97
CA GLU A 880 -22.03 13.45 115.84
C GLU A 880 -22.32 11.94 115.82
N LYS A 881 -23.02 11.46 114.79
CA LYS A 881 -23.30 10.03 114.58
C LYS A 881 -22.39 9.43 113.53
N LEU A 882 -21.86 8.24 113.81
CA LEU A 882 -21.07 7.45 112.86
C LEU A 882 -21.92 7.00 111.69
N ASP A 883 -21.55 7.41 110.47
CA ASP A 883 -22.04 6.80 109.24
C ASP A 883 -21.44 5.40 109.08
N ILE A 884 -22.13 4.45 109.69
CA ILE A 884 -21.68 3.06 109.70
C ILE A 884 -21.63 2.48 108.28
N THR A 885 -22.41 3.02 107.34
CA THR A 885 -22.47 2.50 105.97
C THR A 885 -21.22 2.90 105.18
N GLU A 886 -20.84 4.19 105.20
CA GLU A 886 -19.63 4.66 104.51
C GLU A 886 -18.35 4.16 105.19
N TYR A 887 -18.35 4.02 106.52
CA TYR A 887 -17.25 3.40 107.26
C TYR A 887 -16.99 1.94 106.83
N LEU A 888 -18.05 1.11 106.80
CA LEU A 888 -17.93 -0.30 106.40
C LEU A 888 -17.53 -0.43 104.93
N LYS A 889 -18.00 0.47 104.08
CA LYS A 889 -17.62 0.55 102.66
C LYS A 889 -16.14 0.93 102.49
N TYR A 890 -15.62 1.86 103.29
CA TYR A 890 -14.20 2.20 103.32
C TYR A 890 -13.33 0.99 103.70
N LEU A 891 -13.69 0.27 104.77
CA LEU A 891 -12.97 -0.93 105.19
C LEU A 891 -13.02 -2.02 104.12
N LYS A 892 -14.20 -2.29 103.56
CA LYS A 892 -14.38 -3.27 102.47
C LYS A 892 -13.49 -2.94 101.27
N ASN A 893 -13.40 -1.67 100.88
CA ASN A 893 -12.56 -1.23 99.77
C ASN A 893 -11.06 -1.43 100.06
N LYS A 894 -10.59 -1.05 101.25
CA LYS A 894 -9.18 -1.27 101.65
C LYS A 894 -8.81 -2.76 101.70
N ILE A 895 -9.71 -3.60 102.20
CA ILE A 895 -9.55 -5.07 102.23
C ILE A 895 -9.46 -5.62 100.80
N SER A 896 -10.32 -5.14 99.90
CA SER A 896 -10.33 -5.54 98.49
C SER A 896 -9.01 -5.18 97.80
N LEU A 897 -8.53 -3.95 97.92
CA LEU A 897 -7.28 -3.49 97.29
C LEU A 897 -6.04 -4.28 97.73
N LYS A 898 -6.03 -4.83 98.96
CA LYS A 898 -4.93 -5.63 99.52
C LYS A 898 -4.99 -7.11 99.10
N GLN A 899 -6.04 -7.58 98.42
CA GLN A 899 -6.08 -8.95 97.92
C GLN A 899 -5.08 -9.17 96.79
N ASN A 900 -4.22 -10.19 96.92
CA ASN A 900 -3.30 -10.57 95.86
C ASN A 900 -4.02 -11.43 94.80
N ILE A 901 -4.04 -10.94 93.55
CA ILE A 901 -4.53 -11.67 92.38
C ILE A 901 -3.32 -12.17 91.59
N THR A 902 -3.15 -13.49 91.58
CA THR A 902 -2.06 -14.16 90.88
C THR A 902 -2.21 -14.05 89.36
N LYS A 903 -1.09 -14.14 88.64
CA LYS A 903 -1.11 -14.25 87.18
C LYS A 903 -1.91 -15.47 86.70
N GLU A 904 -1.87 -16.56 87.47
CA GLU A 904 -2.62 -17.79 87.21
C GLU A 904 -4.14 -17.55 87.25
N SER A 905 -4.68 -16.92 88.28
CA SER A 905 -6.11 -16.58 88.37
C SER A 905 -6.60 -15.66 87.22
N ILE A 906 -5.73 -14.77 86.73
CA ILE A 906 -6.05 -13.94 85.55
C ILE A 906 -6.07 -14.79 84.28
N GLN A 907 -5.11 -15.71 84.15
CA GLN A 907 -5.03 -16.62 83.01
C GLN A 907 -6.21 -17.61 82.99
N GLU A 908 -6.66 -18.09 84.15
CA GLU A 908 -7.84 -18.93 84.29
C GLU A 908 -9.11 -18.22 83.81
N LEU A 909 -9.33 -16.97 84.21
CA LEU A 909 -10.47 -16.16 83.74
C LEU A 909 -10.42 -15.98 82.22
N THR A 910 -9.26 -15.62 81.67
CA THR A 910 -9.07 -15.48 80.22
C THR A 910 -9.32 -16.80 79.49
N ASN A 911 -8.78 -17.92 79.98
CA ASN A 911 -8.95 -19.23 79.39
C ASN A 911 -10.42 -19.68 79.44
N ALA A 912 -11.14 -19.41 80.54
CA ALA A 912 -12.56 -19.71 80.68
C ALA A 912 -13.41 -18.90 79.69
N ARG A 913 -13.14 -17.59 79.53
CA ARG A 913 -13.79 -16.74 78.52
C ARG A 913 -13.57 -17.25 77.10
N ILE A 914 -12.32 -17.57 76.75
CA ILE A 914 -11.95 -18.14 75.44
C ILE A 914 -12.65 -19.49 75.22
N LYS A 915 -12.65 -20.36 76.24
CA LYS A 915 -13.32 -21.66 76.19
C LYS A 915 -14.81 -21.50 75.89
N ASN A 916 -15.51 -20.60 76.57
CA ASN A 916 -16.94 -20.37 76.34
C ASN A 916 -17.23 -19.86 74.92
N ILE A 917 -16.42 -18.95 74.38
CA ILE A 917 -16.56 -18.52 72.98
C ILE A 917 -16.34 -19.69 72.02
N LYS A 918 -15.30 -20.50 72.24
CA LYS A 918 -14.98 -21.67 71.41
C LYS A 918 -16.06 -22.74 71.48
N ASP A 919 -16.53 -23.10 72.67
CA ASP A 919 -17.57 -24.10 72.86
C ASP A 919 -18.85 -23.66 72.16
N TYR A 920 -19.20 -22.37 72.27
CA TYR A 920 -20.37 -21.83 71.57
C TYR A 920 -20.24 -21.92 70.03
N LEU A 921 -19.11 -21.49 69.46
CA LEU A 921 -18.92 -21.51 68.00
C LEU A 921 -18.68 -22.92 67.44
N ILE A 922 -17.85 -23.74 68.09
CA ILE A 922 -17.42 -25.07 67.62
C ILE A 922 -18.48 -26.13 67.92
N ILE A 923 -18.91 -26.24 69.18
CA ILE A 923 -19.85 -27.27 69.62
C ILE A 923 -21.28 -26.82 69.28
N GLY A 924 -21.64 -25.60 69.68
CA GLY A 924 -22.99 -25.07 69.47
C GLY A 924 -23.34 -24.76 68.01
N LYS A 925 -22.43 -24.10 67.28
CA LYS A 925 -22.67 -23.64 65.89
C LYS A 925 -21.91 -24.43 64.82
N LYS A 926 -21.22 -25.52 65.19
CA LYS A 926 -20.51 -26.44 64.27
C LYS A 926 -19.45 -25.77 63.39
N ILE A 927 -18.79 -24.72 63.89
CA ILE A 927 -17.69 -24.05 63.19
C ILE A 927 -16.39 -24.84 63.38
N SER A 928 -15.63 -25.06 62.29
CA SER A 928 -14.35 -25.78 62.35
C SER A 928 -13.30 -25.04 63.19
N ASN A 929 -12.54 -25.78 64.00
CA ASN A 929 -11.54 -25.21 64.92
C ASN A 929 -10.45 -24.36 64.21
N ASN A 930 -10.09 -24.69 62.97
CA ASN A 930 -9.11 -23.94 62.18
C ASN A 930 -9.58 -22.53 61.76
N LYS A 931 -10.86 -22.19 61.98
CA LYS A 931 -11.44 -20.86 61.74
C LYS A 931 -11.43 -19.94 62.96
N ILE A 932 -10.98 -20.44 64.12
CA ILE A 932 -10.89 -19.64 65.35
C ILE A 932 -9.43 -19.56 65.76
N ILE A 933 -8.86 -18.36 65.68
CA ILE A 933 -7.46 -18.10 66.02
C ILE A 933 -7.46 -17.28 67.33
N ILE A 934 -6.65 -17.69 68.30
CA ILE A 934 -6.52 -16.99 69.58
C ILE A 934 -5.18 -16.26 69.58
N GLU A 935 -5.21 -14.95 69.79
CA GLU A 935 -4.01 -14.11 69.93
C GLU A 935 -3.54 -14.06 71.40
N LYS A 936 -2.33 -13.52 71.62
CA LYS A 936 -1.78 -13.35 72.98
C LYS A 936 -2.62 -12.33 73.77
N GLN A 937 -2.89 -12.64 75.04
CA GLN A 937 -3.61 -11.76 75.96
C GLN A 937 -2.92 -10.39 76.07
N LYS A 938 -3.69 -9.31 75.97
CA LYS A 938 -3.22 -7.92 76.17
C LYS A 938 -3.90 -7.28 77.39
N THR A 939 -3.23 -6.30 77.98
CA THR A 939 -3.82 -5.39 78.97
C THR A 939 -4.31 -4.13 78.26
N ASN A 940 -5.61 -3.82 78.38
CA ASN A 940 -6.24 -2.65 77.75
C ASN A 940 -6.72 -1.65 78.81
N ASP A 941 -6.75 -0.36 78.46
CA ASP A 941 -7.46 0.70 79.22
C ASP A 941 -8.93 0.80 78.75
N THR A 942 -9.83 1.11 79.69
CA THR A 942 -11.25 0.73 79.70
C THR A 942 -12.22 1.58 78.90
N ASN A 943 -13.36 0.94 78.58
CA ASN A 943 -14.67 1.57 78.46
C ASN A 943 -15.44 1.29 79.77
N LYS A 944 -16.19 2.26 80.31
CA LYS A 944 -16.55 2.37 81.75
C LYS A 944 -17.22 1.14 82.43
N ASN A 945 -17.72 0.12 81.70
CA ASN A 945 -18.59 -0.94 82.25
C ASN A 945 -18.25 -2.40 81.87
N PHE A 946 -17.38 -2.70 80.89
CA PHE A 946 -17.13 -4.08 80.41
C PHE A 946 -15.69 -4.34 79.99
N THR A 947 -15.27 -5.61 79.98
CA THR A 947 -14.04 -6.07 79.33
C THR A 947 -14.33 -6.55 77.92
N LYS A 948 -13.78 -5.83 76.94
CA LYS A 948 -14.02 -6.04 75.51
C LYS A 948 -12.95 -6.92 74.88
N TYR A 949 -13.36 -8.03 74.28
CA TYR A 949 -12.49 -8.88 73.45
C TYR A 949 -12.66 -8.43 71.99
N GLU A 950 -11.63 -7.79 71.43
CA GLU A 950 -11.68 -7.36 70.04
C GLU A 950 -11.51 -8.55 69.09
N LEU A 951 -12.31 -8.55 68.03
CA LEU A 951 -12.24 -9.54 66.97
C LEU A 951 -11.52 -8.95 65.78
N GLU A 952 -10.73 -9.79 65.11
CA GLU A 952 -10.07 -9.48 63.86
C GLU A 952 -10.40 -10.54 62.81
N VAL A 953 -10.38 -10.15 61.54
CA VAL A 953 -10.65 -11.08 60.44
C VAL A 953 -9.33 -11.58 59.85
N SER A 954 -9.25 -12.89 59.62
CA SER A 954 -8.05 -13.54 59.08
C SER A 954 -8.42 -14.64 58.07
N VAL A 955 -7.40 -15.27 57.51
CA VAL A 955 -7.55 -16.41 56.59
C VAL A 955 -7.52 -17.69 57.41
N ALA A 956 -8.43 -18.62 57.12
CA ALA A 956 -8.43 -19.94 57.76
C ALA A 956 -7.11 -20.66 57.48
N LYS A 957 -6.51 -21.22 58.53
CA LYS A 957 -5.32 -22.08 58.36
C LYS A 957 -5.77 -23.34 57.62
N LYS A 958 -5.13 -23.60 56.48
CA LYS A 958 -5.35 -24.80 55.69
C LYS A 958 -4.79 -26.02 56.38
#